data_AF-A0A7C5BYY4-F1
#
_entry.id   AF-A0A7C5BYY4-F1
#
_cell.length_a   1.000
_cell.length_b   1.000
_cell.length_c   1.000
_cell.angle_alpha   90.00
_cell.angle_beta   90.00
_cell.angle_gamma   90.00
#
_symmetry.space_group_name_H-M   'P 1'
#
loop_
_entity.id
_entity.type
_entity.pdbx_description
1 polymer ?
#
loop_
_entity_poly.entity_id
_entity_poly.type
_entity_poly.pdbx_seq_one_letter_code
_entity_poly.pdbx_strand_id
1 'polypeptide(L)'
;MDVANTKQSRKCSERDLFQLASTAAWRIPSTMRHLSHQGQPQSKRGDKSLRRFWAFVLVVGISLLITAVARAQLAGRQTQSTASRGTQGSSSSSAGTAAQSATPSARQALQITPIQRDVDYDVPSPEEIDKCTMQVFRSGKQSGWIVRAPDGTILRKFVDTNGDNMVDQWCYYKDGLEVYRDIDSNFNGKVDQYRWFHTAGLRWGIDANEDGRIDSWRMISAEEVAAEVVAALATKDVQRFQRVLLSPTELKNLGLGPERSQELERKLGAAVERFRRLITEQSPLPPGARAIQFSGNRPGMVPAGTDESTQDLRVYENAVVVAEADQKTTQILLGTLVAVGDTWKVIDAPQFLGDSPEPVEFAGFFFRAKAPEVSQPQVTGMAEQVKQLVDQLEKIEQAINRTSDPRELASLHQQKADLLERLAAAASSDEERNLWIRQLADELSYASQEGSYPQAEQRLERLYNSVVKLGQPNLIAYVRYRQLTAEYGAALRQPNTDYVKLQQDWIQKLEQFVREYGHLPESADALLQLAISRELAGDEEEAKKWYSQITERFPNTPPAVKAAGALRRLGIVGQPLRLRGSTISGQPFDLAQLQGKVVLVYYWASWCEPCKSDLPTLKDLQARFGRYGFSIVGVSLDYTPEATQQFVQEYQLNWPQLYEPGGLESPLANDLGIVTVPTLILVDQQGRVVSRNLQAATLESELRRLIR
;
A
#
# COMPACT_ATOMS: atom_id res chain seq x y z
N MET A 1 1.33 -3.66 69.01
CA MET A 1 2.80 -3.80 68.88
C MET A 1 3.09 -4.15 67.43
N ASP A 2 2.74 -3.25 66.50
CA ASP A 2 3.56 -2.12 66.02
C ASP A 2 4.84 -2.57 65.31
N VAL A 3 4.80 -2.57 63.97
CA VAL A 3 5.84 -1.92 63.16
C VAL A 3 5.17 -1.25 61.97
N ALA A 4 5.09 0.08 62.03
CA ALA A 4 4.74 0.95 60.93
C ALA A 4 5.94 1.88 60.64
N ASN A 5 6.28 1.98 59.35
CA ASN A 5 6.49 3.21 58.58
C ASN A 5 7.46 4.30 59.10
N THR A 6 8.48 4.65 58.31
CA THR A 6 8.78 6.07 58.01
C THR A 6 9.58 6.27 56.71
N LYS A 7 9.08 7.22 55.91
CA LYS A 7 9.61 7.80 54.66
C LYS A 7 10.58 8.96 54.95
N GLN A 8 11.54 9.21 54.04
CA GLN A 8 11.78 10.53 53.38
C GLN A 8 12.92 10.37 52.34
N SER A 9 12.68 10.40 51.02
CA SER A 9 12.40 11.56 50.14
C SER A 9 13.57 12.57 50.01
N ARG A 10 14.37 12.43 48.95
CA ARG A 10 14.87 13.56 48.14
C ARG A 10 14.76 13.21 46.66
N LYS A 11 13.88 13.94 45.96
CA LYS A 11 13.75 13.95 44.49
C LYS A 11 14.93 14.72 43.90
N CYS A 12 15.65 14.13 42.95
CA CYS A 12 16.50 14.85 42.01
C CYS A 12 15.66 15.15 40.76
N SER A 13 15.72 16.37 40.23
CA SER A 13 14.88 16.83 39.10
C SER A 13 15.65 16.73 37.77
N GLU A 14 14.93 16.54 36.66
CA GLU A 14 15.47 16.39 35.29
C GLU A 14 16.32 17.58 34.78
N ARG A 15 16.41 18.69 35.53
CA ARG A 15 17.34 19.79 35.21
C ARG A 15 18.79 19.48 35.57
N ASP A 16 19.05 18.62 36.55
CA ASP A 16 20.42 18.33 37.01
C ASP A 16 21.17 17.35 36.08
N LEU A 17 20.44 16.61 35.25
CA LEU A 17 21.02 15.73 34.21
C LEU A 17 21.38 16.49 32.91
N PHE A 18 20.83 17.68 32.69
CA PHE A 18 21.12 18.50 31.50
C PHE A 18 22.43 19.32 31.60
N GLN A 19 22.96 19.52 32.80
CA GLN A 19 24.23 20.24 33.02
C GLN A 19 25.48 19.35 32.99
N LEU A 20 25.34 18.03 33.08
CA LEU A 20 26.47 17.08 32.97
C LEU A 20 26.73 16.60 31.53
N ALA A 21 25.78 16.78 30.60
CA ALA A 21 25.95 16.43 29.19
C ALA A 21 26.52 17.58 28.31
N SER A 22 26.67 18.79 28.85
CA SER A 22 27.07 20.00 28.10
C SER A 22 28.54 20.41 28.25
N THR A 23 29.40 19.59 28.88
CA THR A 23 30.82 19.93 29.14
C THR A 23 31.87 19.01 28.52
N ALA A 24 31.52 18.14 27.56
CA ALA A 24 32.48 17.20 26.95
C ALA A 24 32.75 17.39 25.45
N ALA A 25 32.34 18.51 24.83
CA ALA A 25 32.47 18.70 23.37
C ALA A 25 33.19 19.99 22.95
N TRP A 26 34.15 20.52 23.71
CA TRP A 26 35.04 21.59 23.23
C TRP A 26 36.43 21.44 23.86
N ARG A 27 37.39 20.86 23.12
CA ARG A 27 38.84 21.08 23.25
C ARG A 27 39.58 20.49 22.05
N ILE A 28 39.96 21.35 21.10
CA ILE A 28 40.99 21.07 20.08
C ILE A 28 42.31 21.63 20.62
N PRO A 29 43.39 20.85 20.75
CA PRO A 29 44.71 21.41 21.02
C PRO A 29 45.31 21.97 19.72
N SER A 30 45.68 23.24 19.78
CA SER A 30 46.46 23.95 18.78
C SER A 30 47.95 23.64 18.94
N THR A 31 48.54 22.84 18.04
CA THR A 31 50.01 22.77 17.90
C THR A 31 50.44 22.47 16.46
N MET A 32 51.10 23.47 15.87
CA MET A 32 52.18 23.45 14.86
C MET A 32 51.88 24.26 13.58
N ARG A 33 52.27 25.55 13.67
CA ARG A 33 52.76 26.37 12.56
C ARG A 33 54.25 26.08 12.33
N HIS A 34 54.66 26.32 11.08
CA HIS A 34 56.03 26.39 10.53
C HIS A 34 56.64 25.09 9.99
N LEU A 35 56.58 24.96 8.65
CA LEU A 35 57.77 25.00 7.79
C LEU A 35 57.36 25.57 6.42
N SER A 36 58.23 26.43 5.89
CA SER A 36 58.03 27.36 4.78
C SER A 36 58.75 26.93 3.51
N HIS A 37 58.13 27.28 2.36
CA HIS A 37 58.71 27.56 1.03
C HIS A 37 59.56 26.49 0.30
N GLN A 38 59.07 26.04 -0.87
CA GLN A 38 59.67 26.32 -2.19
C GLN A 38 58.79 25.76 -3.35
N GLY A 39 58.69 26.52 -4.46
CA GLY A 39 58.43 26.01 -5.83
C GLY A 39 56.98 25.82 -6.31
N GLN A 40 56.51 26.74 -7.17
CA GLN A 40 55.33 26.60 -8.05
C GLN A 40 55.63 25.64 -9.25
N PRO A 41 54.66 25.10 -10.04
CA PRO A 41 53.58 25.86 -10.68
C PRO A 41 52.17 25.23 -10.71
N GLN A 42 51.22 26.08 -11.10
CA GLN A 42 49.79 25.87 -11.22
C GLN A 42 49.38 24.65 -12.06
N SER A 43 48.54 23.76 -11.51
CA SER A 43 47.34 23.23 -12.19
C SER A 43 46.41 22.51 -11.21
N LYS A 44 45.10 22.55 -11.51
CA LYS A 44 43.97 21.81 -10.89
C LYS A 44 43.53 22.25 -9.48
N ARG A 45 42.78 23.35 -9.42
CA ARG A 45 41.67 23.50 -8.46
C ARG A 45 40.52 22.59 -8.91
N GLY A 46 40.49 21.36 -8.38
CA GLY A 46 39.43 20.40 -8.70
C GLY A 46 39.60 19.08 -8.00
N ASP A 47 39.88 19.07 -6.69
CA ASP A 47 40.02 17.78 -5.95
C ASP A 47 39.67 17.86 -4.45
N LYS A 48 39.01 18.94 -4.02
CA LYS A 48 38.51 19.05 -2.63
C LYS A 48 37.01 18.80 -2.49
N SER A 49 36.23 18.96 -3.58
CA SER A 49 34.81 18.61 -3.58
C SER A 49 34.58 17.12 -3.82
N LEU A 50 35.36 16.47 -4.69
CA LEU A 50 35.27 15.02 -4.96
C LEU A 50 35.55 14.18 -3.70
N ARG A 51 36.60 14.51 -2.94
CA ARG A 51 36.92 13.80 -1.69
C ARG A 51 35.85 13.96 -0.60
N ARG A 52 35.16 15.11 -0.56
CA ARG A 52 34.03 15.36 0.36
C ARG A 52 32.74 14.68 -0.10
N PHE A 53 32.54 14.56 -1.41
CA PHE A 53 31.42 13.86 -2.02
C PHE A 53 31.49 12.34 -1.80
N TRP A 54 32.68 11.74 -1.91
CA TRP A 54 32.86 10.29 -1.69
C TRP A 54 32.88 9.87 -0.22
N ALA A 55 33.43 10.70 0.68
CA ALA A 55 33.30 10.49 2.12
C ALA A 55 31.83 10.57 2.60
N PHE A 56 30.97 11.22 1.81
CA PHE A 56 29.57 11.46 2.14
C PHE A 56 28.65 10.29 1.74
N VAL A 57 28.87 9.66 0.57
CA VAL A 57 28.20 8.40 0.17
C VAL A 57 28.43 7.29 1.21
N LEU A 58 29.56 7.34 1.92
CA LEU A 58 29.98 6.36 2.92
C LEU A 58 29.23 6.46 4.28
N VAL A 59 28.87 7.67 4.74
CA VAL A 59 28.23 7.86 6.06
C VAL A 59 26.75 7.45 6.02
N VAL A 60 26.09 7.66 4.87
CA VAL A 60 24.69 7.30 4.64
C VAL A 60 24.48 5.77 4.59
N GLY A 61 25.45 5.03 4.05
CA GLY A 61 25.41 3.56 4.05
C GLY A 61 25.56 2.91 5.43
N ILE A 62 26.19 3.59 6.40
CA ILE A 62 26.51 3.00 7.72
C ILE A 62 25.50 3.42 8.81
N SER A 63 24.85 4.59 8.69
CA SER A 63 23.81 5.01 9.66
C SER A 63 22.48 4.25 9.54
N LEU A 64 22.28 3.47 8.48
CA LEU A 64 21.11 2.60 8.28
C LEU A 64 21.05 1.38 9.22
N LEU A 65 22.10 1.08 9.99
CA LEU A 65 22.19 -0.15 10.79
C LEU A 65 22.07 0.01 12.32
N ILE A 66 21.97 1.22 12.89
CA ILE A 66 22.13 1.39 14.36
C ILE A 66 20.89 1.93 15.11
N THR A 67 19.87 2.46 14.44
CA THR A 67 18.72 3.09 15.13
C THR A 67 17.46 2.21 15.19
N ALA A 68 17.61 0.91 15.45
CA ALA A 68 16.48 -0.02 15.65
C ALA A 68 16.36 -0.59 17.08
N VAL A 69 17.23 -0.21 18.04
CA VAL A 69 17.32 -0.92 19.34
C VAL A 69 16.83 -0.12 20.56
N ALA A 70 16.21 1.06 20.40
CA ALA A 70 15.78 1.83 21.57
C ALA A 70 14.38 2.43 21.45
N ARG A 71 13.35 1.68 21.85
CA ARG A 71 12.20 2.14 22.67
C ARG A 71 11.06 1.11 22.69
N ALA A 72 11.08 0.21 23.67
CA ALA A 72 9.88 -0.49 24.13
C ALA A 72 10.00 -0.72 25.63
N GLN A 73 9.44 0.18 26.46
CA GLN A 73 9.14 -0.07 27.87
C GLN A 73 8.25 1.04 28.47
N LEU A 74 7.28 0.62 29.30
CA LEU A 74 6.26 1.37 30.08
C LEU A 74 4.98 1.68 29.29
N ALA A 75 3.74 1.46 29.74
CA ALA A 75 3.07 1.03 30.98
C ALA A 75 1.67 0.50 30.55
N GLY A 76 0.77 -0.12 31.32
CA GLY A 76 0.54 -0.22 32.75
C GLY A 76 -0.72 -1.06 33.03
N ARG A 77 -0.97 -1.36 34.31
CA ARG A 77 -2.07 -2.15 34.87
C ARG A 77 -3.31 -1.30 35.21
N GLN A 78 -4.46 -2.00 35.33
CA GLN A 78 -5.62 -1.84 36.25
C GLN A 78 -6.98 -1.78 35.51
N THR A 79 -7.80 -2.85 35.52
CA THR A 79 -8.82 -3.32 36.51
C THR A 79 -10.09 -2.46 36.61
N GLN A 80 -11.26 -3.04 36.27
CA GLN A 80 -12.51 -3.14 37.07
C GLN A 80 -13.64 -3.73 36.19
N SER A 81 -14.26 -4.85 36.61
CA SER A 81 -15.47 -4.98 37.45
C SER A 81 -16.76 -5.06 36.62
N THR A 82 -17.42 -6.22 36.73
CA THR A 82 -18.61 -6.69 36.01
C THR A 82 -19.89 -6.55 36.86
N ALA A 83 -21.01 -6.20 36.22
CA ALA A 83 -22.39 -6.51 36.66
C ALA A 83 -23.31 -6.45 35.43
N SER A 84 -23.75 -7.59 34.87
CA SER A 84 -24.98 -8.37 35.15
C SER A 84 -26.22 -7.88 34.40
N ARG A 85 -26.65 -8.70 33.41
CA ARG A 85 -27.92 -8.64 32.66
C ARG A 85 -29.10 -9.13 33.50
N GLY A 86 -30.26 -8.53 33.27
CA GLY A 86 -31.59 -9.08 33.58
C GLY A 86 -32.38 -9.33 32.30
N THR A 87 -32.96 -10.51 32.21
CA THR A 87 -33.71 -11.13 31.10
C THR A 87 -35.23 -10.97 31.21
N GLN A 88 -35.92 -11.39 30.13
CA GLN A 88 -37.35 -11.77 29.98
C GLN A 88 -38.27 -10.68 29.40
N GLY A 89 -39.25 -10.96 28.55
CA GLY A 89 -39.85 -12.22 28.10
C GLY A 89 -41.06 -11.93 27.19
N SER A 90 -41.41 -12.92 26.38
CA SER A 90 -42.33 -12.93 25.23
C SER A 90 -43.84 -13.07 25.55
N SER A 91 -44.64 -13.01 24.46
CA SER A 91 -45.97 -13.63 24.20
C SER A 91 -47.18 -12.69 24.35
N SER A 92 -48.29 -12.80 23.61
CA SER A 92 -48.72 -13.52 22.40
C SER A 92 -50.11 -13.01 21.97
N SER A 93 -50.48 -13.31 20.73
CA SER A 93 -51.67 -12.96 19.93
C SER A 93 -53.06 -13.34 20.48
N SER A 94 -54.10 -12.60 20.04
CA SER A 94 -55.43 -13.15 19.72
C SER A 94 -56.12 -12.35 18.60
N ALA A 95 -56.92 -13.02 17.78
CA ALA A 95 -57.55 -12.53 16.55
C ALA A 95 -59.06 -12.29 16.70
N GLY A 96 -59.62 -11.39 15.87
CA GLY A 96 -61.01 -11.45 15.41
C GLY A 96 -61.79 -10.13 15.37
N THR A 97 -61.98 -9.55 14.18
CA THR A 97 -63.26 -9.09 13.58
C THR A 97 -63.00 -8.32 12.27
N ALA A 98 -63.77 -8.61 11.22
CA ALA A 98 -63.76 -7.87 9.96
C ALA A 98 -64.47 -6.51 10.17
N ALA A 99 -63.67 -5.48 10.45
CA ALA A 99 -64.12 -4.09 10.48
C ALA A 99 -64.02 -3.51 9.07
N GLN A 100 -65.02 -2.71 8.66
CA GLN A 100 -64.78 -1.61 7.71
C GLN A 100 -63.47 -0.97 8.12
N SER A 101 -62.47 -0.94 7.24
CA SER A 101 -61.09 -0.59 7.60
C SER A 101 -61.04 0.86 8.08
N ALA A 102 -61.31 1.03 9.38
CA ALA A 102 -61.09 2.26 10.09
C ALA A 102 -59.64 2.61 9.83
N THR A 103 -59.41 3.85 9.38
CA THR A 103 -58.05 4.36 9.20
C THR A 103 -57.29 4.08 10.51
N PRO A 104 -56.19 3.31 10.47
CA PRO A 104 -55.50 2.92 11.69
C PRO A 104 -55.08 4.17 12.46
N SER A 105 -55.16 4.10 13.79
CA SER A 105 -54.63 5.18 14.64
C SER A 105 -53.11 5.34 14.42
N ALA A 106 -52.57 6.53 14.68
CA ALA A 106 -51.12 6.76 14.61
C ALA A 106 -50.34 5.76 15.46
N ARG A 107 -50.86 5.44 16.66
CA ARG A 107 -50.31 4.42 17.57
C ARG A 107 -50.26 3.02 16.94
N GLN A 108 -51.33 2.59 16.25
CA GLN A 108 -51.34 1.28 15.57
C GLN A 108 -50.36 1.25 14.40
N ALA A 109 -50.31 2.32 13.60
CA ALA A 109 -49.41 2.38 12.45
C ALA A 109 -47.93 2.40 12.85
N LEU A 110 -47.59 3.02 13.99
CA LEU A 110 -46.23 3.03 14.53
C LEU A 110 -45.76 1.67 15.09
N GLN A 111 -46.66 0.70 15.27
CA GLN A 111 -46.30 -0.68 15.62
C GLN A 111 -45.78 -1.47 14.41
N ILE A 112 -46.02 -0.99 13.18
CA ILE A 112 -45.49 -1.62 11.98
C ILE A 112 -44.02 -1.20 11.86
N THR A 113 -43.14 -2.18 11.96
CA THR A 113 -41.68 -1.99 11.89
C THR A 113 -41.13 -2.58 10.60
N PRO A 114 -39.99 -2.07 10.11
CA PRO A 114 -39.29 -2.66 8.95
C PRO A 114 -39.08 -4.16 9.10
N ILE A 115 -39.17 -4.90 8.00
CA ILE A 115 -38.82 -6.33 7.99
C ILE A 115 -37.33 -6.53 8.25
N GLN A 116 -36.49 -5.69 7.63
CA GLN A 116 -35.04 -5.71 7.83
C GLN A 116 -34.68 -5.03 9.16
N ARG A 117 -33.95 -5.75 10.02
CA ARG A 117 -33.74 -5.37 11.44
C ARG A 117 -32.70 -4.28 11.67
N ASP A 118 -31.86 -4.01 10.68
CA ASP A 118 -30.74 -3.06 10.74
C ASP A 118 -31.10 -1.67 10.19
N VAL A 119 -32.38 -1.41 9.93
CA VAL A 119 -32.88 -0.11 9.48
C VAL A 119 -32.87 0.87 10.65
N ASP A 120 -32.20 2.00 10.45
CA ASP A 120 -32.15 3.14 11.38
C ASP A 120 -33.19 4.19 10.95
N TYR A 121 -34.25 4.33 11.76
CA TYR A 121 -35.42 5.17 11.48
C TYR A 121 -35.96 5.79 12.77
N ASP A 122 -36.78 6.84 12.64
CA ASP A 122 -37.33 7.54 13.80
C ASP A 122 -38.37 6.69 14.53
N VAL A 123 -38.14 6.48 15.82
CA VAL A 123 -39.05 5.81 16.76
C VAL A 123 -39.42 6.81 17.85
N PRO A 124 -40.65 7.38 17.81
CA PRO A 124 -41.09 8.34 18.82
C PRO A 124 -41.10 7.75 20.23
N SER A 125 -40.87 8.59 21.24
CA SER A 125 -41.00 8.17 22.63
C SER A 125 -42.44 7.75 22.97
N PRO A 126 -42.67 6.92 24.00
CA PRO A 126 -44.03 6.55 24.42
C PRO A 126 -44.98 7.74 24.62
N GLU A 127 -44.47 8.87 25.10
CA GLU A 127 -45.22 10.11 25.34
C GLU A 127 -45.51 10.90 24.05
N GLU A 128 -44.68 10.74 23.02
CA GLU A 128 -44.83 11.39 21.71
C GLU A 128 -45.82 10.64 20.81
N ILE A 129 -45.93 9.31 20.97
CA ILE A 129 -46.84 8.46 20.17
C ILE A 129 -48.29 8.96 20.26
N ASP A 130 -48.76 9.37 21.44
CA ASP A 130 -50.13 9.86 21.63
C ASP A 130 -50.40 11.23 20.98
N LYS A 131 -49.33 11.97 20.64
CA LYS A 131 -49.40 13.27 19.98
C LYS A 131 -49.17 13.17 18.47
N CYS A 132 -48.81 12.00 17.96
CA CYS A 132 -48.61 11.77 16.53
C CYS A 132 -49.95 11.84 15.78
N THR A 133 -49.91 12.36 14.55
CA THR A 133 -51.11 12.54 13.72
C THR A 133 -51.09 11.60 12.52
N MET A 134 -52.29 11.24 12.04
CA MET A 134 -52.49 10.43 10.84
C MET A 134 -53.16 11.27 9.76
N GLN A 135 -52.59 11.27 8.56
CA GLN A 135 -53.12 11.97 7.40
C GLN A 135 -53.39 10.99 6.26
N VAL A 136 -54.64 10.93 5.78
CA VAL A 136 -54.99 10.18 4.56
C VAL A 136 -54.58 11.01 3.35
N PHE A 137 -54.04 10.37 2.31
CA PHE A 137 -53.80 11.00 1.02
C PHE A 137 -54.34 10.15 -0.13
N ARG A 138 -54.67 10.83 -1.24
CA ARG A 138 -55.04 10.19 -2.50
C ARG A 138 -54.46 11.01 -3.65
N SER A 139 -53.72 10.36 -4.54
CA SER A 139 -53.05 10.99 -5.67
C SER A 139 -53.05 10.03 -6.86
N GLY A 140 -53.95 10.28 -7.82
CA GLY A 140 -54.15 9.37 -8.96
C GLY A 140 -54.64 8.00 -8.51
N LYS A 141 -53.92 6.95 -8.90
CA LYS A 141 -54.17 5.57 -8.45
C LYS A 141 -53.62 5.27 -7.07
N GLN A 142 -52.73 6.12 -6.54
CA GLN A 142 -52.12 5.90 -5.24
C GLN A 142 -53.01 6.45 -4.12
N SER A 143 -53.14 5.69 -3.04
CA SER A 143 -53.80 6.14 -1.81
C SER A 143 -53.10 5.59 -0.58
N GLY A 144 -53.35 6.16 0.60
CA GLY A 144 -52.80 5.61 1.83
C GLY A 144 -52.71 6.61 2.98
N TRP A 145 -51.78 6.37 3.89
CA TRP A 145 -51.68 7.10 5.16
C TRP A 145 -50.26 7.59 5.42
N ILE A 146 -50.15 8.78 6.01
CA ILE A 146 -48.90 9.40 6.46
C ILE A 146 -49.00 9.61 7.97
N VAL A 147 -48.04 9.07 8.70
CA VAL A 147 -47.88 9.30 10.15
C VAL A 147 -46.90 10.45 10.33
N ARG A 148 -47.30 11.46 11.11
CA ARG A 148 -46.45 12.60 11.46
C ARG A 148 -46.22 12.71 12.95
N ALA A 149 -45.01 13.09 13.32
CA ALA A 149 -44.64 13.52 14.66
C ALA A 149 -45.36 14.82 15.05
N PRO A 150 -45.36 15.21 16.34
CA PRO A 150 -46.06 16.41 16.82
C PRO A 150 -45.57 17.73 16.19
N ASP A 151 -44.31 17.76 15.75
CA ASP A 151 -43.67 18.87 15.05
C ASP A 151 -43.98 18.89 13.53
N GLY A 152 -44.72 17.90 13.02
CA GLY A 152 -45.09 17.75 11.62
C GLY A 152 -44.14 16.89 10.78
N THR A 153 -43.02 16.44 11.35
CA THR A 153 -42.03 15.57 10.69
C THR A 153 -42.68 14.24 10.29
N ILE A 154 -42.42 13.75 9.06
CA ILE A 154 -42.97 12.48 8.60
C ILE A 154 -42.21 11.34 9.25
N LEU A 155 -42.94 10.39 9.83
CA LEU A 155 -42.38 9.19 10.45
C LEU A 155 -42.58 7.96 9.57
N ARG A 156 -43.79 7.78 9.02
CA ARG A 156 -44.16 6.64 8.19
C ARG A 156 -45.06 7.08 7.04
N LYS A 157 -45.00 6.34 5.94
CA LYS A 157 -45.97 6.45 4.85
C LYS A 157 -46.32 5.06 4.33
N PHE A 158 -47.60 4.74 4.29
CA PHE A 158 -48.13 3.48 3.80
C PHE A 158 -48.93 3.77 2.53
N VAL A 159 -48.68 3.02 1.47
CA VAL A 159 -49.22 3.32 0.13
C VAL A 159 -49.80 2.06 -0.50
N ASP A 160 -51.03 2.19 -0.97
CA ASP A 160 -51.64 1.37 -2.02
C ASP A 160 -51.30 2.05 -3.35
N THR A 161 -50.58 1.36 -4.23
CA THR A 161 -50.16 1.90 -5.53
C THR A 161 -51.00 1.43 -6.70
N ASN A 162 -51.81 0.38 -6.55
CA ASN A 162 -52.60 -0.22 -7.63
C ASN A 162 -54.11 0.09 -7.55
N GLY A 163 -54.58 0.60 -6.41
CA GLY A 163 -55.96 0.99 -6.13
C GLY A 163 -56.87 -0.15 -5.64
N ASP A 164 -56.33 -1.27 -5.16
CA ASP A 164 -57.10 -2.40 -4.63
C ASP A 164 -57.47 -2.26 -3.14
N ASN A 165 -57.05 -1.16 -2.50
CA ASN A 165 -57.20 -0.84 -1.08
C ASN A 165 -56.36 -1.71 -0.14
N MET A 166 -55.36 -2.42 -0.65
CA MET A 166 -54.32 -3.08 0.14
C MET A 166 -53.03 -2.27 0.05
N VAL A 167 -52.35 -2.10 1.18
CA VAL A 167 -51.04 -1.44 1.17
C VAL A 167 -50.02 -2.39 0.58
N ASP A 168 -49.24 -1.88 -0.37
CA ASP A 168 -48.15 -2.58 -1.03
C ASP A 168 -46.79 -1.91 -0.83
N GLN A 169 -46.74 -0.72 -0.21
CA GLN A 169 -45.50 -0.07 0.19
C GLN A 169 -45.56 0.47 1.62
N TRP A 170 -44.58 0.08 2.43
CA TRP A 170 -44.36 0.57 3.80
C TRP A 170 -43.07 1.38 3.84
N CYS A 171 -43.18 2.69 3.97
CA CYS A 171 -42.06 3.64 3.91
C CYS A 171 -41.73 4.16 5.31
N TYR A 172 -40.43 4.23 5.63
CA TYR A 172 -39.89 4.59 6.94
C TYR A 172 -38.94 5.77 6.81
N TYR A 173 -39.02 6.67 7.77
CA TYR A 173 -38.35 7.97 7.72
C TYR A 173 -37.42 8.18 8.91
N LYS A 174 -36.35 8.94 8.67
CA LYS A 174 -35.42 9.46 9.67
C LYS A 174 -35.21 10.95 9.42
N ASP A 175 -35.42 11.78 10.42
CA ASP A 175 -35.37 13.24 10.33
C ASP A 175 -36.23 13.79 9.17
N GLY A 176 -37.38 13.13 8.91
CA GLY A 176 -38.29 13.49 7.83
C GLY A 176 -37.86 13.09 6.41
N LEU A 177 -36.71 12.41 6.24
CA LEU A 177 -36.26 11.83 4.98
C LEU A 177 -36.62 10.35 4.91
N GLU A 178 -37.16 9.90 3.79
CA GLU A 178 -37.41 8.47 3.59
C GLU A 178 -36.08 7.73 3.51
N VAL A 179 -35.84 6.78 4.40
CA VAL A 179 -34.59 6.02 4.48
C VAL A 179 -34.76 4.56 4.07
N TYR A 180 -35.99 4.04 4.14
CA TYR A 180 -36.25 2.62 3.89
C TYR A 180 -37.68 2.36 3.44
N ARG A 181 -37.87 1.31 2.61
CA ARG A 181 -39.18 0.86 2.13
C ARG A 181 -39.25 -0.65 1.97
N ASP A 182 -40.29 -1.25 2.53
CA ASP A 182 -40.76 -2.60 2.20
C ASP A 182 -41.76 -2.51 1.04
N ILE A 183 -41.67 -3.40 0.05
CA ILE A 183 -42.50 -3.40 -1.16
C ILE A 183 -43.05 -4.81 -1.42
N ASP A 184 -44.36 -4.93 -1.58
CA ASP A 184 -45.04 -6.07 -2.21
C ASP A 184 -45.23 -5.73 -3.70
N SER A 185 -44.31 -6.19 -4.53
CA SER A 185 -44.28 -5.80 -5.94
C SER A 185 -45.24 -6.59 -6.82
N ASN A 186 -45.75 -7.71 -6.32
CA ASN A 186 -46.62 -8.64 -7.04
C ASN A 186 -48.07 -8.65 -6.50
N PHE A 187 -48.34 -7.88 -5.44
CA PHE A 187 -49.64 -7.66 -4.82
C PHE A 187 -50.28 -8.92 -4.23
N ASN A 188 -49.47 -9.84 -3.68
CA ASN A 188 -49.98 -11.07 -3.06
C ASN A 188 -50.14 -10.98 -1.53
N GLY A 189 -49.89 -9.80 -0.96
CA GLY A 189 -49.96 -9.51 0.47
C GLY A 189 -48.67 -9.82 1.23
N LYS A 190 -47.57 -10.11 0.55
CA LYS A 190 -46.26 -10.34 1.15
C LYS A 190 -45.20 -9.47 0.49
N VAL A 191 -44.30 -8.96 1.31
CA VAL A 191 -43.19 -8.14 0.84
C VAL A 191 -42.16 -9.03 0.14
N ASP A 192 -41.77 -8.66 -1.07
CA ASP A 192 -40.79 -9.36 -1.90
C ASP A 192 -39.58 -8.48 -2.26
N GLN A 193 -39.60 -7.19 -1.91
CA GLN A 193 -38.46 -6.27 -2.13
C GLN A 193 -38.24 -5.31 -0.96
N TYR A 194 -36.97 -4.97 -0.76
CA TYR A 194 -36.50 -4.08 0.32
C TYR A 194 -35.60 -3.01 -0.24
N ARG A 195 -35.86 -1.74 0.07
CA ARG A 195 -35.15 -0.61 -0.54
C ARG A 195 -34.69 0.42 0.47
N TRP A 196 -33.44 0.83 0.37
CA TRP A 196 -32.83 1.90 1.15
C TRP A 196 -32.71 3.17 0.32
N PHE A 197 -32.76 4.31 1.00
CA PHE A 197 -32.75 5.63 0.37
C PHE A 197 -31.92 6.64 1.18
N HIS A 198 -31.53 7.72 0.51
CA HIS A 198 -30.88 8.90 1.10
C HIS A 198 -29.69 8.51 2.00
N THR A 199 -29.77 8.83 3.30
CA THR A 199 -28.71 8.61 4.28
C THR A 199 -28.51 7.16 4.66
N ALA A 200 -29.45 6.27 4.32
CA ALA A 200 -29.38 4.84 4.63
C ALA A 200 -28.86 3.97 3.47
N GLY A 201 -28.54 4.60 2.33
CA GLY A 201 -27.87 3.96 1.19
C GLY A 201 -28.74 3.86 -0.06
N LEU A 202 -28.34 2.98 -0.98
CA LEU A 202 -28.96 2.75 -2.29
C LEU A 202 -29.34 1.29 -2.56
N ARG A 203 -29.11 0.42 -1.56
CA ARG A 203 -29.49 -0.99 -1.55
C ARG A 203 -30.92 -1.23 -2.05
N TRP A 204 -31.06 -2.24 -2.92
CA TRP A 204 -32.33 -2.80 -3.36
C TRP A 204 -32.25 -4.33 -3.34
N GLY A 205 -32.81 -4.95 -2.30
CA GLY A 205 -32.84 -6.40 -2.11
C GLY A 205 -34.12 -7.02 -2.66
N ILE A 206 -34.00 -8.26 -3.12
CA ILE A 206 -35.08 -9.11 -3.62
C ILE A 206 -35.17 -10.35 -2.74
N ASP A 207 -36.38 -10.70 -2.33
CA ASP A 207 -36.74 -11.88 -1.55
C ASP A 207 -37.76 -12.67 -2.36
N ALA A 208 -37.25 -13.59 -3.17
CA ALA A 208 -38.04 -14.32 -4.15
C ALA A 208 -38.87 -15.43 -3.50
N ASN A 209 -38.48 -15.87 -2.30
CA ASN A 209 -39.17 -16.90 -1.55
C ASN A 209 -40.11 -16.35 -0.46
N GLU A 210 -40.09 -15.03 -0.24
CA GLU A 210 -40.92 -14.27 0.70
C GLU A 210 -40.76 -14.75 2.16
N ASP A 211 -39.55 -15.13 2.56
CA ASP A 211 -39.22 -15.60 3.91
C ASP A 211 -38.77 -14.47 4.87
N GLY A 212 -38.73 -13.23 4.37
CA GLY A 212 -38.28 -12.05 5.10
C GLY A 212 -36.78 -11.76 4.93
N ARG A 213 -36.04 -12.58 4.16
CA ARG A 213 -34.60 -12.45 3.95
C ARG A 213 -34.31 -12.17 2.49
N ILE A 214 -33.34 -11.28 2.27
CA ILE A 214 -32.87 -10.98 0.92
C ILE A 214 -32.20 -12.23 0.34
N ASP A 215 -32.66 -12.68 -0.82
CA ASP A 215 -32.04 -13.75 -1.61
C ASP A 215 -30.97 -13.19 -2.54
N SER A 216 -31.21 -11.99 -3.11
CA SER A 216 -30.31 -11.36 -4.07
C SER A 216 -30.43 -9.83 -4.06
N TRP A 217 -29.40 -9.15 -4.56
CA TRP A 217 -29.40 -7.70 -4.70
C TRP A 217 -29.71 -7.33 -6.15
N ARG A 218 -30.69 -6.44 -6.34
CA ARG A 218 -30.91 -5.75 -7.62
C ARG A 218 -29.98 -4.55 -7.76
N MET A 219 -29.64 -3.90 -6.65
CA MET A 219 -28.71 -2.78 -6.60
C MET A 219 -27.97 -2.79 -5.26
N ILE A 220 -26.65 -2.64 -5.28
CA ILE A 220 -25.82 -2.51 -4.07
C ILE A 220 -24.45 -1.92 -4.44
N SER A 221 -23.98 -0.92 -3.68
CA SER A 221 -22.66 -0.29 -3.88
C SER A 221 -21.51 -1.16 -3.33
N ALA A 222 -20.26 -0.82 -3.66
CA ALA A 222 -19.08 -1.52 -3.15
C ALA A 222 -18.95 -1.35 -1.62
N GLU A 223 -19.26 -0.16 -1.12
CA GLU A 223 -19.26 0.18 0.31
C GLU A 223 -20.34 -0.61 1.07
N GLU A 224 -21.52 -0.77 0.47
CA GLU A 224 -22.60 -1.58 1.07
C GLU A 224 -22.31 -3.08 0.99
N VAL A 225 -21.64 -3.56 -0.06
CA VAL A 225 -21.12 -4.93 -0.11
C VAL A 225 -20.12 -5.16 1.02
N ALA A 226 -19.21 -4.22 1.25
CA ALA A 226 -18.27 -4.29 2.37
C ALA A 226 -19.00 -4.35 3.72
N ALA A 227 -20.05 -3.54 3.90
CA ALA A 227 -20.89 -3.58 5.10
C ALA A 227 -21.61 -4.93 5.28
N GLU A 228 -22.14 -5.52 4.21
CA GLU A 228 -22.75 -6.85 4.23
C GLU A 228 -21.75 -7.96 4.58
N VAL A 229 -20.51 -7.87 4.10
CA VAL A 229 -19.44 -8.81 4.46
C VAL A 229 -19.10 -8.70 5.96
N VAL A 230 -18.95 -7.47 6.48
CA VAL A 230 -18.71 -7.25 7.93
C VAL A 230 -19.87 -7.80 8.76
N ALA A 231 -21.10 -7.53 8.35
CA ALA A 231 -22.28 -8.01 9.05
C ALA A 231 -22.35 -9.55 9.02
N ALA A 232 -22.06 -10.18 7.89
CA ALA A 232 -21.98 -11.63 7.75
C ALA A 232 -20.92 -12.25 8.67
N LEU A 233 -19.74 -11.62 8.81
CA LEU A 233 -18.70 -12.05 9.74
C LEU A 233 -19.14 -11.91 11.21
N ALA A 234 -19.76 -10.79 11.56
CA ALA A 234 -20.21 -10.49 12.92
C ALA A 234 -21.38 -11.40 13.37
N THR A 235 -22.28 -11.76 12.44
CA THR A 235 -23.41 -12.67 12.72
C THR A 235 -23.11 -14.12 12.39
N LYS A 236 -21.92 -14.43 11.87
CA LYS A 236 -21.51 -15.76 11.39
C LYS A 236 -22.50 -16.35 10.37
N ASP A 237 -23.03 -15.50 9.50
CA ASP A 237 -24.07 -15.85 8.53
C ASP A 237 -23.46 -16.10 7.15
N VAL A 238 -23.28 -17.38 6.81
CA VAL A 238 -22.75 -17.82 5.51
C VAL A 238 -23.68 -17.42 4.36
N GLN A 239 -24.99 -17.50 4.56
CA GLN A 239 -25.96 -17.15 3.52
C GLN A 239 -25.86 -15.65 3.20
N ARG A 240 -25.69 -14.81 4.23
CA ARG A 240 -25.49 -13.36 4.04
C ARG A 240 -24.25 -13.06 3.21
N PHE A 241 -23.12 -13.74 3.45
CA PHE A 241 -21.92 -13.60 2.63
C PHE A 241 -22.14 -14.08 1.19
N GLN A 242 -22.80 -15.23 1.00
CA GLN A 242 -23.04 -15.80 -0.33
C GLN A 242 -23.84 -14.87 -1.25
N ARG A 243 -24.75 -14.03 -0.72
CA ARG A 243 -25.56 -13.07 -1.51
C ARG A 243 -24.72 -12.00 -2.22
N VAL A 244 -23.59 -11.62 -1.62
CA VAL A 244 -22.67 -10.60 -2.15
C VAL A 244 -21.46 -11.20 -2.86
N LEU A 245 -21.29 -12.53 -2.80
CA LEU A 245 -20.32 -13.27 -3.61
C LEU A 245 -20.81 -13.36 -5.06
N LEU A 246 -19.89 -13.22 -6.02
CA LEU A 246 -20.19 -13.39 -7.44
C LEU A 246 -20.76 -14.80 -7.70
N SER A 247 -21.94 -14.88 -8.28
CA SER A 247 -22.57 -16.16 -8.60
C SER A 247 -22.08 -16.73 -9.93
N PRO A 248 -22.22 -18.05 -10.17
CA PRO A 248 -21.88 -18.66 -11.46
C PRO A 248 -22.66 -18.08 -12.64
N THR A 249 -23.91 -17.64 -12.43
CA THR A 249 -24.72 -17.02 -13.47
C THR A 249 -24.21 -15.61 -13.79
N GLU A 250 -23.86 -14.83 -12.77
CA GLU A 250 -23.30 -13.49 -12.93
C GLU A 250 -21.91 -13.53 -13.57
N LEU A 251 -21.09 -14.52 -13.24
CA LEU A 251 -19.78 -14.74 -13.85
C LEU A 251 -19.87 -14.90 -15.37
N LYS A 252 -20.84 -15.68 -15.86
CA LYS A 252 -21.08 -15.83 -17.31
C LYS A 252 -21.44 -14.49 -17.97
N ASN A 253 -22.13 -13.62 -17.25
CA ASN A 253 -22.52 -12.30 -17.74
C ASN A 253 -21.39 -11.27 -17.69
N LEU A 254 -20.26 -11.56 -17.05
CA LEU A 254 -19.09 -10.67 -17.07
C LEU A 254 -18.39 -10.68 -18.43
N GLY A 255 -18.62 -11.69 -19.27
CA GLY A 255 -17.98 -11.73 -20.59
C GLY A 255 -16.46 -11.85 -20.49
N LEU A 256 -15.95 -12.58 -19.50
CA LEU A 256 -14.52 -12.87 -19.37
C LEU A 256 -14.10 -13.92 -20.40
N GLY A 257 -12.83 -13.88 -20.82
CA GLY A 257 -12.23 -14.96 -21.60
C GLY A 257 -12.28 -16.31 -20.88
N PRO A 258 -12.11 -17.43 -21.61
CA PRO A 258 -12.28 -18.78 -21.08
C PRO A 258 -11.33 -19.09 -19.92
N GLU A 259 -10.06 -18.68 -20.03
CA GLU A 259 -9.05 -18.90 -18.99
C GLU A 259 -9.39 -18.17 -17.70
N ARG A 260 -9.69 -16.87 -17.78
CA ARG A 260 -10.07 -16.04 -16.63
C ARG A 260 -11.36 -16.50 -15.99
N SER A 261 -12.34 -16.90 -16.80
CA SER A 261 -13.59 -17.49 -16.31
C SER A 261 -13.31 -18.74 -15.48
N GLN A 262 -12.48 -19.65 -15.98
CA GLN A 262 -12.15 -20.90 -15.29
C GLN A 262 -11.32 -20.68 -14.01
N GLU A 263 -10.40 -19.72 -14.01
CA GLU A 263 -9.66 -19.30 -12.80
C GLU A 263 -10.64 -18.78 -11.74
N LEU A 264 -11.57 -17.92 -12.14
CA LEU A 264 -12.55 -17.31 -11.25
C LEU A 264 -13.56 -18.33 -10.72
N GLU A 265 -14.03 -19.28 -11.54
CA GLU A 265 -14.89 -20.39 -11.10
C GLU A 265 -14.24 -21.20 -9.97
N ARG A 266 -12.97 -21.59 -10.13
CA ARG A 266 -12.23 -22.31 -9.08
C ARG A 266 -12.12 -21.49 -7.80
N LYS A 267 -11.82 -20.20 -7.92
CA LYS A 267 -11.67 -19.27 -6.79
C LYS A 267 -12.97 -19.12 -6.01
N LEU A 268 -14.10 -18.94 -6.71
CA LEU A 268 -15.44 -18.84 -6.12
C LEU A 268 -15.89 -20.13 -5.45
N GLY A 269 -15.61 -21.28 -6.06
CA GLY A 269 -15.93 -22.60 -5.48
C GLY A 269 -15.32 -22.82 -4.10
N ALA A 270 -14.13 -22.25 -3.85
CA ALA A 270 -13.45 -22.34 -2.57
C ALA A 270 -13.77 -21.19 -1.59
N ALA A 271 -14.35 -20.08 -2.05
CA ALA A 271 -14.56 -18.88 -1.23
C ALA A 271 -15.53 -19.11 -0.06
N VAL A 272 -16.62 -19.86 -0.30
CA VAL A 272 -17.62 -20.16 0.75
C VAL A 272 -17.02 -21.01 1.87
N GLU A 273 -16.24 -22.05 1.53
CA GLU A 273 -15.58 -22.88 2.54
C GLU A 273 -14.52 -22.10 3.31
N ARG A 274 -13.74 -21.24 2.64
CA ARG A 274 -12.81 -20.34 3.32
C ARG A 274 -13.53 -19.40 4.29
N PHE A 275 -14.67 -18.84 3.89
CA PHE A 275 -15.49 -18.02 4.78
C PHE A 275 -16.03 -18.82 5.97
N ARG A 276 -16.53 -20.04 5.76
CA ARG A 276 -16.97 -20.93 6.86
C ARG A 276 -15.86 -21.17 7.86
N ARG A 277 -14.67 -21.52 7.36
CA ARG A 277 -13.48 -21.75 8.17
C ARG A 277 -13.12 -20.50 8.99
N LEU A 278 -13.17 -19.33 8.37
CA LEU A 278 -12.90 -18.04 9.02
C LEU A 278 -13.85 -17.78 10.20
N ILE A 279 -15.16 -17.96 10.02
CA ILE A 279 -16.16 -17.71 11.08
C ILE A 279 -16.14 -18.74 12.21
N THR A 280 -15.61 -19.95 11.96
CA THR A 280 -15.46 -21.01 12.95
C THR A 280 -14.13 -20.96 13.70
N GLU A 281 -13.02 -20.68 13.00
CA GLU A 281 -11.66 -20.83 13.55
C GLU A 281 -11.03 -19.49 13.97
N GLN A 282 -11.38 -18.37 13.30
CA GLN A 282 -10.55 -17.16 13.33
C GLN A 282 -11.32 -15.84 13.47
N SER A 283 -12.66 -15.81 13.49
CA SER A 283 -13.40 -14.54 13.46
C SER A 283 -13.27 -13.74 14.77
N PRO A 284 -12.52 -12.61 14.78
CA PRO A 284 -12.33 -11.76 15.93
C PRO A 284 -13.44 -10.72 16.08
N LEU A 285 -14.44 -10.70 15.18
CA LEU A 285 -15.50 -9.70 15.20
C LEU A 285 -16.64 -10.11 16.15
N PRO A 286 -16.93 -9.32 17.18
CA PRO A 286 -18.05 -9.59 18.07
C PRO A 286 -19.40 -9.26 17.39
N PRO A 287 -20.51 -9.82 17.90
CA PRO A 287 -21.85 -9.42 17.47
C PRO A 287 -22.05 -7.91 17.63
N GLY A 288 -22.53 -7.25 16.58
CA GLY A 288 -22.76 -5.81 16.57
C GLY A 288 -21.62 -4.97 15.97
N ALA A 289 -20.53 -5.60 15.52
CA ALA A 289 -19.51 -4.92 14.72
C ALA A 289 -20.12 -4.28 13.45
N ARG A 290 -19.66 -3.09 13.09
CA ARG A 290 -20.15 -2.32 11.94
C ARG A 290 -19.00 -1.85 11.06
N ALA A 291 -19.21 -1.84 9.76
CA ALA A 291 -18.27 -1.18 8.84
C ALA A 291 -18.30 0.33 9.09
N ILE A 292 -17.13 0.94 9.29
CA ILE A 292 -17.00 2.38 9.52
C ILE A 292 -16.24 3.08 8.38
N GLN A 293 -15.43 2.34 7.63
CA GLN A 293 -14.68 2.88 6.51
C GLN A 293 -14.44 1.81 5.45
N PHE A 294 -14.77 2.13 4.20
CA PHE A 294 -14.34 1.38 3.04
C PHE A 294 -13.12 2.07 2.42
N SER A 295 -12.08 1.29 2.18
CA SER A 295 -10.81 1.69 1.59
C SER A 295 -10.63 0.96 0.26
N GLY A 296 -11.36 1.42 -0.74
CA GLY A 296 -11.10 1.17 -2.15
C GLY A 296 -11.06 2.52 -2.86
N ASN A 297 -9.96 2.83 -3.55
CA ASN A 297 -9.85 4.05 -4.37
C ASN A 297 -10.90 4.04 -5.50
N ARG A 298 -10.86 4.95 -6.48
CA ARG A 298 -11.76 4.85 -7.64
C ARG A 298 -11.66 3.47 -8.30
N PRO A 299 -12.79 2.86 -8.71
CA PRO A 299 -12.76 1.56 -9.37
C PRO A 299 -11.96 1.68 -10.66
N GLY A 300 -11.05 0.73 -10.88
CA GLY A 300 -10.35 0.60 -12.14
C GLY A 300 -11.27 0.06 -13.24
N MET A 301 -10.81 0.16 -14.47
CA MET A 301 -11.50 -0.36 -15.65
C MET A 301 -10.61 -1.38 -16.34
N VAL A 302 -11.12 -2.59 -16.52
CA VAL A 302 -10.53 -3.64 -17.38
C VAL A 302 -11.17 -3.45 -18.76
N PRO A 303 -10.43 -2.98 -19.78
CA PRO A 303 -11.00 -2.75 -21.09
C PRO A 303 -11.46 -4.05 -21.75
N ALA A 304 -12.52 -3.98 -22.57
CA ALA A 304 -12.90 -5.04 -23.49
C ALA A 304 -11.70 -5.45 -24.36
N GLY A 305 -11.54 -6.75 -24.57
CA GLY A 305 -10.42 -7.38 -25.27
C GLY A 305 -9.25 -7.77 -24.37
N THR A 306 -9.21 -7.32 -23.11
CA THR A 306 -8.20 -7.76 -22.13
C THR A 306 -8.45 -9.22 -21.77
N ASP A 307 -7.48 -10.09 -22.01
CA ASP A 307 -7.60 -11.55 -21.79
C ASP A 307 -8.91 -12.11 -22.40
N GLU A 308 -9.21 -11.70 -23.64
CA GLU A 308 -10.41 -12.11 -24.40
C GLU A 308 -11.76 -11.67 -23.77
N SER A 309 -11.76 -10.65 -22.90
CA SER A 309 -13.00 -10.08 -22.40
C SER A 309 -13.85 -9.47 -23.53
N THR A 310 -15.18 -9.60 -23.45
CA THR A 310 -16.11 -9.10 -24.47
C THR A 310 -16.69 -7.72 -24.16
N GLN A 311 -16.44 -7.20 -22.96
CA GLN A 311 -16.94 -5.90 -22.49
C GLN A 311 -16.03 -5.30 -21.42
N ASP A 312 -16.19 -4.00 -21.17
CA ASP A 312 -15.47 -3.29 -20.12
C ASP A 312 -15.97 -3.72 -18.74
N LEU A 313 -15.04 -3.96 -17.82
CA LEU A 313 -15.35 -4.32 -16.44
C LEU A 313 -14.85 -3.28 -15.47
N ARG A 314 -15.70 -2.91 -14.51
CA ARG A 314 -15.31 -2.04 -13.40
C ARG A 314 -14.97 -2.89 -12.19
N VAL A 315 -13.80 -2.65 -11.61
CA VAL A 315 -13.27 -3.48 -10.53
C VAL A 315 -12.60 -2.62 -9.45
N TYR A 316 -12.77 -3.01 -8.18
CA TYR A 316 -11.87 -2.58 -7.11
C TYR A 316 -10.88 -3.71 -6.87
N GLU A 317 -9.60 -3.37 -6.82
CA GLU A 317 -8.56 -4.30 -6.39
C GLU A 317 -8.13 -4.01 -4.97
N ASN A 318 -7.81 -5.07 -4.23
CA ASN A 318 -7.31 -4.97 -2.86
C ASN A 318 -8.20 -4.09 -1.95
N ALA A 319 -9.51 -4.19 -2.11
CA ALA A 319 -10.46 -3.43 -1.33
C ALA A 319 -10.36 -3.85 0.14
N VAL A 320 -10.23 -2.87 1.04
CA VAL A 320 -10.18 -3.09 2.48
C VAL A 320 -11.39 -2.44 3.13
N VAL A 321 -11.91 -3.06 4.19
CA VAL A 321 -12.91 -2.45 5.07
C VAL A 321 -12.39 -2.42 6.50
N VAL A 322 -12.62 -1.30 7.17
CA VAL A 322 -12.40 -1.15 8.61
C VAL A 322 -13.73 -1.36 9.31
N ALA A 323 -13.78 -2.37 10.17
CA ALA A 323 -14.91 -2.63 11.05
C ALA A 323 -14.60 -2.10 12.45
N GLU A 324 -15.60 -1.58 13.14
CA GLU A 324 -15.51 -1.16 14.54
C GLU A 324 -16.46 -1.99 15.41
N ALA A 325 -15.95 -2.41 16.57
CA ALA A 325 -16.75 -2.90 17.68
C ALA A 325 -16.07 -2.57 19.01
N ASP A 326 -16.84 -2.16 20.03
CA ASP A 326 -16.32 -1.83 21.36
C ASP A 326 -15.11 -0.85 21.32
N GLN A 327 -15.18 0.17 20.45
CA GLN A 327 -14.12 1.16 20.20
C GLN A 327 -12.78 0.57 19.68
N LYS A 328 -12.78 -0.69 19.24
CA LYS A 328 -11.66 -1.33 18.56
C LYS A 328 -11.94 -1.42 17.07
N THR A 329 -10.94 -1.07 16.28
CA THR A 329 -10.99 -1.16 14.82
C THR A 329 -10.27 -2.40 14.34
N THR A 330 -10.88 -3.14 13.42
CA THR A 330 -10.32 -4.31 12.76
C THR A 330 -10.30 -4.08 11.26
N GLN A 331 -9.13 -4.24 10.63
CA GLN A 331 -9.00 -4.14 9.18
C GLN A 331 -9.23 -5.50 8.52
N ILE A 332 -9.98 -5.50 7.41
CA ILE A 332 -10.38 -6.71 6.71
C ILE A 332 -10.15 -6.49 5.22
N LEU A 333 -9.28 -7.30 4.62
CA LEU A 333 -9.11 -7.35 3.18
C LEU A 333 -10.29 -8.10 2.56
N LEU A 334 -11.05 -7.42 1.71
CA LEU A 334 -12.13 -8.02 0.92
C LEU A 334 -11.62 -8.64 -0.40
N GLY A 335 -10.41 -8.26 -0.83
CA GLY A 335 -9.81 -8.69 -2.08
C GLY A 335 -10.37 -7.88 -3.26
N THR A 336 -10.78 -8.57 -4.31
CA THR A 336 -11.31 -7.92 -5.52
C THR A 336 -12.84 -7.84 -5.47
N LEU A 337 -13.39 -6.68 -5.84
CA LEU A 337 -14.82 -6.51 -6.13
C LEU A 337 -15.01 -6.22 -7.62
N VAL A 338 -16.00 -6.83 -8.25
CA VAL A 338 -16.37 -6.60 -9.65
C VAL A 338 -17.80 -6.09 -9.77
N ALA A 339 -18.03 -5.14 -10.66
CA ALA A 339 -19.36 -4.66 -10.96
C ALA A 339 -20.08 -5.61 -11.93
N VAL A 340 -21.32 -5.98 -11.59
CA VAL A 340 -22.25 -6.74 -12.44
C VAL A 340 -23.56 -5.95 -12.52
N GLY A 341 -23.77 -5.26 -13.63
CA GLY A 341 -24.90 -4.32 -13.76
C GLY A 341 -24.85 -3.24 -12.68
N ASP A 342 -25.95 -3.11 -11.91
CA ASP A 342 -26.09 -2.14 -10.81
C ASP A 342 -25.61 -2.70 -9.44
N THR A 343 -24.90 -3.82 -9.44
CA THR A 343 -24.42 -4.47 -8.22
C THR A 343 -22.90 -4.60 -8.21
N TRP A 344 -22.31 -4.54 -7.02
CA TRP A 344 -20.93 -4.98 -6.79
C TRP A 344 -20.92 -6.37 -6.17
N LYS A 345 -19.88 -7.16 -6.51
CA LYS A 345 -19.72 -8.53 -6.03
C LYS A 345 -18.28 -8.77 -5.58
N VAL A 346 -18.10 -9.36 -4.41
CA VAL A 346 -16.79 -9.89 -4.01
C VAL A 346 -16.52 -11.18 -4.79
N ILE A 347 -15.25 -11.44 -5.09
CA ILE A 347 -14.82 -12.72 -5.70
C ILE A 347 -13.95 -13.57 -4.77
N ASP A 348 -13.78 -13.10 -3.54
CA ASP A 348 -12.89 -13.69 -2.54
C ASP A 348 -13.57 -13.84 -1.18
N ALA A 349 -13.01 -14.73 -0.37
CA ALA A 349 -13.29 -14.74 1.06
C ALA A 349 -12.50 -13.61 1.73
N PRO A 350 -13.10 -12.88 2.69
CA PRO A 350 -12.40 -11.82 3.42
C PRO A 350 -11.26 -12.39 4.26
N GLN A 351 -10.26 -11.55 4.55
CA GLN A 351 -9.10 -11.90 5.38
C GLN A 351 -8.86 -10.80 6.42
N PHE A 352 -8.53 -11.16 7.66
CA PHE A 352 -8.20 -10.19 8.69
C PHE A 352 -6.76 -9.69 8.52
N LEU A 353 -6.58 -8.37 8.51
CA LEU A 353 -5.28 -7.71 8.41
C LEU A 353 -4.77 -7.44 9.84
N GLY A 354 -4.02 -8.39 10.39
CA GLY A 354 -3.41 -8.33 11.73
C GLY A 354 -3.27 -9.71 12.40
N ASP A 355 -2.08 -10.00 12.95
CA ASP A 355 -1.69 -11.22 13.69
C ASP A 355 -1.91 -12.60 13.03
N SER A 356 -2.22 -12.67 11.73
CA SER A 356 -2.18 -13.94 10.98
C SER A 356 -0.76 -14.31 10.55
N PRO A 357 -0.32 -15.57 10.76
CA PRO A 357 1.00 -16.05 10.35
C PRO A 357 1.15 -16.25 8.83
N GLU A 358 0.08 -16.12 8.05
CA GLU A 358 0.15 -16.19 6.58
C GLU A 358 0.34 -14.79 5.97
N PRO A 359 1.27 -14.62 5.01
CA PRO A 359 1.45 -13.36 4.31
C PRO A 359 0.17 -13.03 3.53
N VAL A 360 -0.39 -11.85 3.78
CA VAL A 360 -1.55 -11.36 3.04
C VAL A 360 -1.08 -10.87 1.67
N GLU A 361 -1.30 -11.67 0.62
CA GLU A 361 -1.00 -11.27 -0.75
C GLU A 361 -1.95 -10.15 -1.21
N PHE A 362 -1.42 -8.92 -1.32
CA PHE A 362 -2.09 -7.80 -1.98
C PHE A 362 -1.97 -7.93 -3.52
N ALA A 363 -2.38 -9.06 -4.08
CA ALA A 363 -2.36 -9.32 -5.52
C ALA A 363 -3.78 -9.27 -6.09
N GLY A 364 -4.21 -8.09 -6.55
CA GLY A 364 -5.50 -7.91 -7.23
C GLY A 364 -5.67 -8.86 -8.43
N PHE A 365 -6.89 -9.26 -8.78
CA PHE A 365 -7.16 -10.32 -9.77
C PHE A 365 -6.95 -9.88 -11.23
N PHE A 366 -7.42 -8.68 -11.60
CA PHE A 366 -7.48 -8.19 -12.98
C PHE A 366 -6.28 -7.34 -13.40
N PHE A 367 -5.74 -6.51 -12.50
CA PHE A 367 -4.63 -5.59 -12.82
C PHE A 367 -3.26 -6.15 -12.46
N ARG A 368 -3.12 -7.47 -12.45
CA ARG A 368 -1.80 -8.10 -12.41
C ARG A 368 -1.08 -7.67 -13.68
N ALA A 369 0.10 -7.07 -13.54
CA ALA A 369 1.04 -7.12 -14.65
C ALA A 369 1.07 -8.59 -15.06
N LYS A 370 0.81 -8.90 -16.34
CA LYS A 370 1.16 -10.22 -16.86
C LYS A 370 2.61 -10.35 -16.45
N ALA A 371 2.86 -11.19 -15.45
CA ALA A 371 4.21 -11.64 -15.24
C ALA A 371 4.64 -12.08 -16.64
N PRO A 372 5.87 -11.81 -17.10
CA PRO A 372 6.39 -12.64 -18.17
C PRO A 372 6.03 -14.08 -17.79
N GLU A 373 5.65 -14.93 -18.75
CA GLU A 373 5.46 -16.36 -18.50
C GLU A 373 6.77 -16.96 -17.95
N VAL A 374 7.08 -16.63 -16.69
CA VAL A 374 7.51 -17.54 -15.68
C VAL A 374 6.24 -18.32 -15.49
N SER A 375 6.13 -19.41 -16.23
CA SER A 375 5.51 -20.60 -15.71
C SER A 375 5.92 -20.64 -14.23
N GLN A 376 5.04 -20.23 -13.32
CA GLN A 376 5.08 -20.86 -12.02
C GLN A 376 4.78 -22.29 -12.41
N PRO A 377 5.76 -23.23 -12.33
CA PRO A 377 5.36 -24.60 -12.42
C PRO A 377 4.35 -24.71 -11.28
N GLN A 378 3.12 -25.10 -11.58
CA GLN A 378 2.39 -25.86 -10.60
C GLN A 378 3.36 -26.98 -10.23
N VAL A 379 4.02 -26.87 -9.07
CA VAL A 379 4.82 -27.97 -8.55
C VAL A 379 3.85 -28.99 -7.97
N THR A 380 2.92 -29.45 -8.82
CA THR A 380 2.11 -30.61 -8.58
C THR A 380 3.05 -31.80 -8.65
N GLY A 381 3.44 -32.27 -7.47
CA GLY A 381 4.27 -33.47 -7.31
C GLY A 381 5.67 -33.24 -6.74
N MET A 382 5.91 -32.22 -5.89
CA MET A 382 7.14 -32.25 -5.10
C MET A 382 7.22 -33.55 -4.30
N ALA A 383 8.35 -34.25 -4.43
CA ALA A 383 8.67 -35.33 -3.51
C ALA A 383 8.61 -34.79 -2.08
N GLU A 384 8.04 -35.55 -1.15
CA GLU A 384 7.86 -35.16 0.27
C GLU A 384 9.14 -34.58 0.90
N GLN A 385 10.31 -35.07 0.44
CA GLN A 385 11.62 -34.56 0.82
C GLN A 385 11.84 -33.08 0.46
N VAL A 386 11.43 -32.61 -0.72
CA VAL A 386 11.65 -31.22 -1.14
C VAL A 386 10.70 -30.28 -0.39
N LYS A 387 9.47 -30.72 -0.14
CA LYS A 387 8.52 -29.99 0.71
C LYS A 387 9.09 -29.74 2.11
N GLN A 388 9.66 -30.76 2.74
CA GLN A 388 10.31 -30.63 4.05
C GLN A 388 11.50 -29.65 4.04
N LEU A 389 12.26 -29.59 2.94
CA LEU A 389 13.36 -28.64 2.79
C LEU A 389 12.85 -27.21 2.62
N VAL A 390 11.74 -26.99 1.91
CA VAL A 390 11.10 -25.66 1.79
C VAL A 390 10.55 -25.19 3.14
N ASP A 391 9.90 -26.07 3.92
CA ASP A 391 9.42 -25.75 5.27
C ASP A 391 10.58 -25.37 6.22
N GLN A 392 11.76 -26.00 6.05
CA GLN A 392 12.97 -25.63 6.79
C GLN A 392 13.51 -24.27 6.36
N LEU A 393 13.41 -23.93 5.07
CA LEU A 393 13.90 -22.66 4.52
C LEU A 393 13.12 -21.50 5.13
N GLU A 394 11.79 -21.61 5.16
CA GLU A 394 10.91 -20.60 5.75
C GLU A 394 11.24 -20.36 7.24
N LYS A 395 11.46 -21.43 8.02
CA LYS A 395 11.84 -21.31 9.44
C LYS A 395 13.17 -20.59 9.64
N ILE A 396 14.15 -20.85 8.77
CA ILE A 396 15.45 -20.16 8.83
C ILE A 396 15.28 -18.68 8.49
N GLU A 397 14.48 -18.34 7.48
CA GLU A 397 14.21 -16.94 7.11
C GLU A 397 13.49 -16.17 8.23
N GLN A 398 12.51 -16.80 8.88
CA GLN A 398 11.87 -16.23 10.07
C GLN A 398 12.86 -16.02 11.22
N ALA A 399 13.82 -16.92 11.41
CA ALA A 399 14.86 -16.77 12.43
C ALA A 399 15.81 -15.62 12.11
N ILE A 400 16.27 -15.50 10.85
CA ILE A 400 17.12 -14.40 10.36
C ILE A 400 16.46 -13.05 10.64
N ASN A 401 15.16 -12.92 10.37
CA ASN A 401 14.41 -11.68 10.57
C ASN A 401 14.19 -11.31 12.04
N ARG A 402 14.45 -12.22 13.00
CA ARG A 402 14.23 -12.00 14.44
C ARG A 402 15.50 -11.76 15.22
N THR A 403 16.64 -12.25 14.74
CA THR A 403 17.91 -12.13 15.47
C THR A 403 18.71 -10.90 15.02
N SER A 404 19.49 -10.35 15.95
CA SER A 404 20.50 -9.32 15.69
C SER A 404 21.88 -9.75 16.18
N ASP A 405 22.04 -10.99 16.66
CA ASP A 405 23.34 -11.52 17.08
C ASP A 405 24.16 -11.90 15.83
N PRO A 406 25.33 -11.27 15.60
CA PRO A 406 26.15 -11.54 14.42
C PRO A 406 26.60 -13.00 14.28
N ARG A 407 26.81 -13.72 15.40
CA ARG A 407 27.23 -15.13 15.35
C ARG A 407 26.06 -16.05 14.97
N GLU A 408 24.89 -15.74 15.50
CA GLU A 408 23.66 -16.46 15.15
C GLU A 408 23.29 -16.20 13.68
N LEU A 409 23.34 -14.95 13.23
CA LEU A 409 23.13 -14.57 11.83
C LEU A 409 24.08 -15.33 10.89
N ALA A 410 25.38 -15.36 11.19
CA ALA A 410 26.34 -16.11 10.38
C ALA A 410 25.99 -17.61 10.28
N SER A 411 25.57 -18.21 11.39
CA SER A 411 25.12 -19.61 11.41
C SER A 411 23.85 -19.82 10.58
N LEU A 412 22.88 -18.92 10.67
CA LEU A 412 21.62 -19.01 9.94
C LEU A 412 21.82 -18.82 8.43
N HIS A 413 22.63 -17.85 8.00
CA HIS A 413 23.00 -17.67 6.59
C HIS A 413 23.74 -18.90 6.04
N GLN A 414 24.64 -19.49 6.84
CA GLN A 414 25.28 -20.75 6.47
C GLN A 414 24.24 -21.88 6.28
N GLN A 415 23.34 -22.07 7.24
CA GLN A 415 22.29 -23.10 7.17
C GLN A 415 21.36 -22.89 5.97
N LYS A 416 20.98 -21.64 5.69
CA LYS A 416 20.18 -21.26 4.52
C LYS A 416 20.90 -21.63 3.22
N ALA A 417 22.17 -21.26 3.09
CA ALA A 417 22.97 -21.61 1.92
C ALA A 417 23.11 -23.14 1.74
N ASP A 418 23.37 -23.89 2.82
CA ASP A 418 23.44 -25.36 2.79
C ASP A 418 22.09 -25.99 2.37
N LEU A 419 20.98 -25.37 2.74
CA LEU A 419 19.65 -25.83 2.40
C LEU A 419 19.30 -25.56 0.93
N LEU A 420 19.65 -24.37 0.41
CA LEU A 420 19.48 -24.02 -1.00
C LEU A 420 20.33 -24.90 -1.92
N GLU A 421 21.54 -25.28 -1.50
CA GLU A 421 22.36 -26.27 -2.23
C GLU A 421 21.68 -27.66 -2.28
N ARG A 422 21.07 -28.10 -1.16
CA ARG A 422 20.32 -29.36 -1.11
C ARG A 422 19.06 -29.31 -1.98
N LEU A 423 18.35 -28.18 -2.01
CA LEU A 423 17.21 -27.96 -2.88
C LEU A 423 17.61 -28.00 -4.36
N ALA A 424 18.71 -27.34 -4.73
CA ALA A 424 19.26 -27.40 -6.09
C ALA A 424 19.68 -28.82 -6.48
N ALA A 425 20.26 -29.60 -5.57
CA ALA A 425 20.65 -30.99 -5.81
C ALA A 425 19.46 -31.94 -5.92
N ALA A 426 18.38 -31.68 -5.17
CA ALA A 426 17.15 -32.46 -5.18
C ALA A 426 16.19 -32.08 -6.33
N ALA A 427 16.47 -30.98 -7.03
CA ALA A 427 15.63 -30.48 -8.11
C ALA A 427 15.45 -31.52 -9.24
N SER A 428 14.19 -31.67 -9.64
CA SER A 428 13.74 -32.65 -10.63
C SER A 428 13.98 -32.20 -12.07
N SER A 429 14.17 -30.90 -12.29
CA SER A 429 14.44 -30.30 -13.59
C SER A 429 15.57 -29.26 -13.51
N ASP A 430 16.16 -28.93 -14.66
CA ASP A 430 17.15 -27.86 -14.74
C ASP A 430 16.54 -26.50 -14.41
N GLU A 431 15.26 -26.27 -14.74
CA GLU A 431 14.54 -25.04 -14.41
C GLU A 431 14.39 -24.87 -12.89
N GLU A 432 13.95 -25.91 -12.19
CA GLU A 432 13.84 -25.93 -10.74
C GLU A 432 15.22 -25.76 -10.08
N ARG A 433 16.25 -26.45 -10.60
CA ARG A 433 17.62 -26.31 -10.11
C ARG A 433 18.13 -24.88 -10.25
N ASN A 434 17.86 -24.26 -11.39
CA ASN A 434 18.28 -22.89 -11.68
C ASN A 434 17.63 -21.88 -10.76
N LEU A 435 16.36 -22.08 -10.40
CA LEU A 435 15.68 -21.26 -9.40
C LEU A 435 16.41 -21.27 -8.06
N TRP A 436 16.72 -22.46 -7.54
CA TRP A 436 17.43 -22.61 -6.26
C TRP A 436 18.86 -22.08 -6.31
N ILE A 437 19.57 -22.25 -7.44
CA ILE A 437 20.91 -21.67 -7.64
C ILE A 437 20.85 -20.13 -7.64
N ARG A 438 19.85 -19.53 -8.28
CA ARG A 438 19.68 -18.07 -8.28
C ARG A 438 19.43 -17.55 -6.85
N GLN A 439 18.53 -18.19 -6.11
CA GLN A 439 18.29 -17.85 -4.70
C GLN A 439 19.56 -18.00 -3.83
N LEU A 440 20.35 -19.06 -4.04
CA LEU A 440 21.62 -19.24 -3.36
C LEU A 440 22.62 -18.11 -3.70
N ALA A 441 22.71 -17.72 -4.96
CA ALA A 441 23.60 -16.64 -5.38
C ALA A 441 23.16 -15.28 -4.80
N ASP A 442 21.86 -15.01 -4.73
CA ASP A 442 21.30 -13.80 -4.10
C ASP A 442 21.62 -13.77 -2.60
N GLU A 443 21.37 -14.88 -1.90
CA GLU A 443 21.64 -15.04 -0.47
C GLU A 443 23.13 -14.82 -0.13
N LEU A 444 24.02 -15.49 -0.86
CA LEU A 444 25.46 -15.37 -0.64
C LEU A 444 25.94 -13.94 -0.99
N SER A 445 25.42 -13.33 -2.04
CA SER A 445 25.77 -11.96 -2.41
C SER A 445 25.31 -10.97 -1.35
N TYR A 446 24.09 -11.10 -0.85
CA TYR A 446 23.54 -10.27 0.22
C TYR A 446 24.33 -10.43 1.52
N ALA A 447 24.49 -11.65 2.01
CA ALA A 447 25.18 -11.92 3.28
C ALA A 447 26.68 -11.56 3.24
N SER A 448 27.29 -11.58 2.04
CA SER A 448 28.62 -11.03 1.80
C SER A 448 28.64 -9.51 1.95
N GLN A 449 27.72 -8.77 1.32
CA GLN A 449 27.67 -7.31 1.38
C GLN A 449 27.35 -6.79 2.79
N GLU A 450 26.44 -7.46 3.51
CA GLU A 450 26.14 -7.20 4.92
C GLU A 450 27.26 -7.71 5.85
N GLY A 451 28.07 -8.68 5.41
CA GLY A 451 29.12 -9.38 6.19
C GLY A 451 28.59 -10.06 7.43
N SER A 452 27.31 -10.41 7.38
CA SER A 452 26.68 -11.34 8.28
C SER A 452 27.21 -12.76 8.05
N TYR A 453 27.84 -13.06 6.90
CA TYR A 453 28.40 -14.38 6.60
C TYR A 453 29.83 -14.35 6.00
N PRO A 454 30.89 -14.60 6.79
CA PRO A 454 32.29 -14.48 6.33
C PRO A 454 32.70 -15.39 5.17
N GLN A 455 32.11 -16.59 5.05
CA GLN A 455 32.45 -17.55 3.99
C GLN A 455 31.64 -17.34 2.69
N ALA A 456 30.80 -16.31 2.63
CA ALA A 456 29.87 -16.10 1.52
C ALA A 456 30.58 -15.95 0.16
N GLU A 457 31.64 -15.12 0.09
CA GLU A 457 32.40 -14.89 -1.15
C GLU A 457 33.05 -16.18 -1.68
N GLN A 458 33.69 -16.96 -0.80
CA GLN A 458 34.32 -18.23 -1.18
C GLN A 458 33.28 -19.26 -1.64
N ARG A 459 32.07 -19.26 -1.06
CA ARG A 459 30.98 -20.12 -1.54
C ARG A 459 30.44 -19.66 -2.88
N LEU A 460 30.29 -18.36 -3.07
CA LEU A 460 29.81 -17.79 -4.32
C LEU A 460 30.79 -18.06 -5.48
N GLU A 461 32.10 -18.03 -5.22
CA GLU A 461 33.13 -18.47 -6.16
C GLU A 461 33.01 -19.96 -6.52
N ARG A 462 32.79 -20.83 -5.52
CA ARG A 462 32.55 -22.27 -5.75
C ARG A 462 31.28 -22.50 -6.57
N LEU A 463 30.21 -21.75 -6.28
CA LEU A 463 28.96 -21.81 -7.03
C LEU A 463 29.16 -21.35 -8.49
N TYR A 464 29.89 -20.26 -8.72
CA TYR A 464 30.21 -19.82 -10.07
C TYR A 464 30.97 -20.91 -10.85
N ASN A 465 31.99 -21.51 -10.23
CA ASN A 465 32.77 -22.59 -10.84
C ASN A 465 31.93 -23.86 -11.11
N SER A 466 30.90 -24.15 -10.31
CA SER A 466 30.00 -25.28 -10.57
C SER A 466 29.04 -24.96 -11.71
N VAL A 467 28.48 -23.75 -11.75
CA VAL A 467 27.55 -23.30 -12.79
C VAL A 467 28.23 -23.17 -14.16
N VAL A 468 29.51 -22.77 -14.22
CA VAL A 468 30.29 -22.77 -15.47
C VAL A 468 30.35 -24.18 -16.09
N LYS A 469 30.45 -25.23 -15.27
CA LYS A 469 30.46 -26.62 -15.75
C LYS A 469 29.10 -27.08 -16.29
N LEU A 470 28.01 -26.44 -15.88
CA LEU A 470 26.66 -26.72 -16.40
C LEU A 470 26.46 -26.17 -17.81
N GLY A 471 27.30 -25.23 -18.27
CA GLY A 471 27.25 -24.69 -19.64
C GLY A 471 26.01 -23.84 -19.93
N GLN A 472 25.36 -23.28 -18.90
CA GLN A 472 24.13 -22.50 -19.05
C GLN A 472 24.42 -20.99 -18.99
N PRO A 473 24.49 -20.27 -20.13
CA PRO A 473 25.03 -18.91 -20.20
C PRO A 473 24.29 -17.89 -19.34
N ASN A 474 22.96 -17.95 -19.30
CA ASN A 474 22.13 -17.07 -18.46
C ASN A 474 22.41 -17.24 -16.97
N LEU A 475 22.53 -18.49 -16.52
CA LEU A 475 22.82 -18.79 -15.11
C LEU A 475 24.26 -18.39 -14.75
N ILE A 476 25.22 -18.64 -15.65
CA ILE A 476 26.61 -18.21 -15.49
C ILE A 476 26.67 -16.69 -15.34
N ALA A 477 26.01 -15.93 -16.23
CA ALA A 477 25.96 -14.48 -16.18
C ALA A 477 25.33 -13.97 -14.87
N TYR A 478 24.22 -14.58 -14.44
CA TYR A 478 23.55 -14.21 -13.20
C TYR A 478 24.47 -14.37 -11.97
N VAL A 479 25.04 -15.56 -11.79
CA VAL A 479 25.90 -15.88 -10.64
C VAL A 479 27.17 -15.03 -10.69
N ARG A 480 27.74 -14.81 -11.89
CA ARG A 480 28.91 -13.94 -12.05
C ARG A 480 28.62 -12.52 -11.63
N TYR A 481 27.48 -11.95 -12.02
CA TYR A 481 27.13 -10.59 -11.61
C TYR A 481 26.97 -10.50 -10.09
N ARG A 482 26.32 -11.48 -9.45
CA ARG A 482 26.21 -11.56 -7.98
C ARG A 482 27.55 -11.68 -7.27
N GLN A 483 28.49 -12.40 -7.86
CA GLN A 483 29.85 -12.49 -7.36
C GLN A 483 30.56 -11.13 -7.41
N LEU A 484 30.46 -10.43 -8.55
CA LEU A 484 31.05 -9.11 -8.71
C LEU A 484 30.49 -8.10 -7.69
N THR A 485 29.16 -8.08 -7.49
CA THR A 485 28.54 -7.17 -6.51
C THR A 485 28.92 -7.52 -5.07
N ALA A 486 29.05 -8.80 -4.75
CA ALA A 486 29.50 -9.28 -3.44
C ALA A 486 30.93 -8.79 -3.14
N GLU A 487 31.86 -9.02 -4.06
CA GLU A 487 33.25 -8.58 -3.94
C GLU A 487 33.35 -7.06 -3.73
N TYR A 488 32.58 -6.29 -4.51
CA TYR A 488 32.56 -4.83 -4.39
C TYR A 488 32.02 -4.37 -3.03
N GLY A 489 30.89 -4.89 -2.57
CA GLY A 489 30.31 -4.52 -1.28
C GLY A 489 31.13 -5.00 -0.08
N ALA A 490 31.78 -6.16 -0.16
CA ALA A 490 32.73 -6.61 0.85
C ALA A 490 33.94 -5.66 0.95
N ALA A 491 34.50 -5.24 -0.20
CA ALA A 491 35.63 -4.31 -0.24
C ALA A 491 35.29 -2.90 0.30
N LEU A 492 34.06 -2.42 0.14
CA LEU A 492 33.62 -1.13 0.68
C LEU A 492 33.71 -1.02 2.21
N ARG A 493 33.69 -2.15 2.90
CA ARG A 493 33.67 -2.22 4.37
C ARG A 493 35.05 -2.44 4.99
N GLN A 494 36.06 -2.67 4.16
CA GLN A 494 37.42 -2.80 4.65
C GLN A 494 37.91 -1.44 5.21
N PRO A 495 38.67 -1.44 6.32
CA PRO A 495 39.26 -0.22 6.83
C PRO A 495 40.32 0.31 5.84
N ASN A 496 40.35 1.63 5.64
CA ASN A 496 41.30 2.32 4.75
C ASN A 496 41.16 1.99 3.25
N THR A 497 39.98 1.59 2.79
CA THR A 497 39.70 1.36 1.37
C THR A 497 40.00 2.61 0.52
N ASP A 498 40.80 2.44 -0.53
CA ASP A 498 40.94 3.45 -1.59
C ASP A 498 39.70 3.40 -2.47
N TYR A 499 38.70 4.22 -2.13
CA TYR A 499 37.40 4.24 -2.82
C TYR A 499 37.52 4.59 -4.30
N VAL A 500 38.50 5.42 -4.68
CA VAL A 500 38.69 5.80 -6.09
C VAL A 500 39.19 4.60 -6.87
N LYS A 501 40.21 3.92 -6.35
CA LYS A 501 40.72 2.70 -6.98
C LYS A 501 39.67 1.59 -7.01
N LEU A 502 38.96 1.37 -5.90
CA LEU A 502 37.91 0.35 -5.83
C LEU A 502 36.80 0.61 -6.86
N GLN A 503 36.39 1.87 -7.02
CA GLN A 503 35.40 2.24 -8.03
C GLN A 503 35.92 2.03 -9.47
N GLN A 504 37.19 2.35 -9.73
CA GLN A 504 37.82 2.10 -11.04
C GLN A 504 37.87 0.61 -11.36
N ASP A 505 38.29 -0.21 -10.39
CA ASP A 505 38.35 -1.67 -10.51
C ASP A 505 36.94 -2.26 -10.73
N TRP A 506 35.92 -1.73 -10.02
CA TRP A 506 34.51 -2.09 -10.22
C TRP A 506 34.03 -1.82 -11.64
N ILE A 507 34.25 -0.60 -12.16
CA ILE A 507 33.85 -0.23 -13.52
C ILE A 507 34.54 -1.12 -14.55
N GLN A 508 35.85 -1.40 -14.39
CA GLN A 508 36.59 -2.28 -15.30
C GLN A 508 36.02 -3.71 -15.30
N LYS A 509 35.68 -4.24 -14.13
CA LYS A 509 35.04 -5.56 -14.00
C LYS A 509 33.66 -5.59 -14.64
N LEU A 510 32.85 -4.54 -14.47
CA LEU A 510 31.55 -4.41 -15.14
C LEU A 510 31.69 -4.33 -16.66
N GLU A 511 32.64 -3.54 -17.18
CA GLU A 511 32.90 -3.47 -18.61
C GLU A 511 33.35 -4.82 -19.16
N GLN A 512 34.18 -5.57 -18.42
CA GLN A 512 34.54 -6.94 -18.81
C GLN A 512 33.31 -7.86 -18.83
N PHE A 513 32.50 -7.82 -17.78
CA PHE A 513 31.28 -8.61 -17.70
C PHE A 513 30.31 -8.29 -18.85
N VAL A 514 30.14 -7.02 -19.20
CA VAL A 514 29.30 -6.60 -20.34
C VAL A 514 29.91 -7.00 -21.68
N ARG A 515 31.24 -7.01 -21.83
CA ARG A 515 31.87 -7.56 -23.05
C ARG A 515 31.56 -9.04 -23.23
N GLU A 516 31.54 -9.81 -22.14
CA GLU A 516 31.31 -11.26 -22.17
C GLU A 516 29.82 -11.62 -22.27
N TYR A 517 28.97 -10.95 -21.49
CA TYR A 517 27.55 -11.31 -21.27
C TYR A 517 26.56 -10.24 -21.68
N GLY A 518 27.01 -9.11 -22.26
CA GLY A 518 26.18 -7.93 -22.56
C GLY A 518 25.01 -8.17 -23.51
N HIS A 519 24.92 -9.35 -24.13
CA HIS A 519 23.81 -9.77 -24.99
C HIS A 519 22.72 -10.55 -24.25
N LEU A 520 22.96 -10.90 -22.99
CA LEU A 520 22.01 -11.62 -22.14
C LEU A 520 21.22 -10.65 -21.26
N PRO A 521 19.95 -10.93 -20.95
CA PRO A 521 19.13 -10.10 -20.05
C PRO A 521 19.76 -9.87 -18.68
N GLU A 522 20.53 -10.85 -18.17
CA GLU A 522 21.27 -10.77 -16.91
C GLU A 522 22.30 -9.63 -16.87
N SER A 523 22.64 -9.04 -18.02
CA SER A 523 23.56 -7.91 -18.09
C SER A 523 22.91 -6.54 -17.92
N ALA A 524 21.58 -6.46 -17.88
CA ALA A 524 20.85 -5.19 -17.82
C ALA A 524 21.23 -4.34 -16.59
N ASP A 525 21.39 -4.97 -15.42
CA ASP A 525 21.83 -4.27 -14.20
C ASP A 525 23.26 -3.74 -14.32
N ALA A 526 24.18 -4.53 -14.88
CA ALA A 526 25.56 -4.11 -15.10
C ALA A 526 25.65 -2.93 -16.07
N LEU A 527 24.88 -2.98 -17.16
CA LEU A 527 24.74 -1.89 -18.12
C LEU A 527 24.19 -0.62 -17.45
N LEU A 528 23.19 -0.77 -16.57
CA LEU A 528 22.62 0.35 -15.82
C LEU A 528 23.65 1.00 -14.90
N GLN A 529 24.44 0.20 -14.18
CA GLN A 529 25.52 0.71 -13.32
C GLN A 529 26.60 1.44 -14.12
N LEU A 530 26.96 0.95 -15.31
CA LEU A 530 27.87 1.66 -16.22
C LEU A 530 27.27 2.99 -16.71
N ALA A 531 25.99 2.99 -17.11
CA ALA A 531 25.29 4.21 -17.53
C ALA A 531 25.28 5.28 -16.44
N ILE A 532 24.90 4.89 -15.20
CA ILE A 532 24.90 5.77 -14.02
C ILE A 532 26.30 6.29 -13.75
N SER A 533 27.32 5.44 -13.81
CA SER A 533 28.71 5.86 -13.59
C SER A 533 29.17 6.91 -14.60
N ARG A 534 28.79 6.78 -15.88
CA ARG A 534 29.12 7.76 -16.92
C ARG A 534 28.35 9.06 -16.71
N GLU A 535 27.08 8.96 -16.34
CA GLU A 535 26.24 10.13 -16.03
C GLU A 535 26.82 10.95 -14.87
N LEU A 536 27.18 10.30 -13.77
CA LEU A 536 27.74 10.97 -12.59
C LEU A 536 29.15 11.52 -12.85
N ALA A 537 29.87 10.97 -13.82
CA ALA A 537 31.14 11.52 -14.29
C ALA A 537 30.97 12.73 -15.24
N GLY A 538 29.74 13.07 -15.61
CA GLY A 538 29.42 14.14 -16.56
C GLY A 538 29.56 13.75 -18.04
N ASP A 539 29.81 12.47 -18.33
CA ASP A 539 29.89 11.94 -19.69
C ASP A 539 28.50 11.51 -20.17
N GLU A 540 27.67 12.51 -20.45
CA GLU A 540 26.26 12.32 -20.77
C GLU A 540 26.03 11.54 -22.07
N GLU A 541 26.87 11.76 -23.08
CA GLU A 541 26.70 11.10 -24.37
C GLU A 541 26.97 9.59 -24.25
N GLU A 542 28.02 9.20 -23.52
CA GLU A 542 28.26 7.79 -23.25
C GLU A 542 27.19 7.21 -22.31
N ALA A 543 26.70 7.98 -21.32
CA ALA A 543 25.60 7.54 -20.46
C ALA A 543 24.32 7.24 -21.26
N LYS A 544 23.90 8.15 -22.15
CA LYS A 544 22.74 7.94 -23.04
C LYS A 544 22.92 6.69 -23.90
N LYS A 545 24.11 6.48 -24.46
CA LYS A 545 24.40 5.28 -25.25
C LYS A 545 24.21 3.99 -24.46
N TRP A 546 24.64 3.95 -23.19
CA TRP A 546 24.38 2.79 -22.33
C TRP A 546 22.91 2.64 -21.98
N TYR A 547 22.22 3.72 -21.61
CA TYR A 547 20.78 3.67 -21.33
C TYR A 547 19.96 3.20 -22.54
N SER A 548 20.26 3.71 -23.75
CA SER A 548 19.62 3.30 -25.00
C SER A 548 19.80 1.80 -25.26
N GLN A 549 21.01 1.27 -25.08
CA GLN A 549 21.26 -0.16 -25.23
C GLN A 549 20.38 -1.02 -24.32
N ILE A 550 20.15 -0.58 -23.08
CA ILE A 550 19.26 -1.30 -22.14
C ILE A 550 17.82 -1.30 -22.68
N THR A 551 17.31 -0.13 -23.08
CA THR A 551 15.93 0.00 -23.56
C THR A 551 15.67 -0.73 -24.88
N GLU A 552 16.68 -0.82 -25.76
CA GLU A 552 16.56 -1.48 -27.06
C GLU A 552 16.70 -2.99 -26.95
N ARG A 553 17.62 -3.48 -26.12
CA ARG A 553 17.97 -4.90 -26.05
C ARG A 553 17.18 -5.66 -24.99
N PHE A 554 16.81 -4.98 -23.91
CA PHE A 554 16.20 -5.59 -22.73
C PHE A 554 14.93 -4.83 -22.26
N PRO A 555 13.98 -4.49 -23.15
CA PRO A 555 12.84 -3.62 -22.84
C PRO A 555 11.95 -4.13 -21.70
N ASN A 556 11.94 -5.44 -21.45
CA ASN A 556 11.09 -6.08 -20.44
C ASN A 556 11.78 -6.26 -19.08
N THR A 557 12.90 -5.57 -18.83
CA THR A 557 13.67 -5.67 -17.58
C THR A 557 13.45 -4.43 -16.69
N PRO A 558 13.51 -4.55 -15.35
CA PRO A 558 13.42 -3.39 -14.46
C PRO A 558 14.44 -2.26 -14.78
N PRO A 559 15.70 -2.56 -15.12
CA PRO A 559 16.66 -1.54 -15.56
C PRO A 559 16.21 -0.74 -16.79
N ALA A 560 15.44 -1.32 -17.71
CA ALA A 560 14.95 -0.60 -18.88
C ALA A 560 13.97 0.51 -18.51
N VAL A 561 13.16 0.33 -17.45
CA VAL A 561 12.25 1.36 -16.96
C VAL A 561 13.06 2.57 -16.46
N LYS A 562 14.04 2.33 -15.58
CA LYS A 562 14.94 3.39 -15.08
C LYS A 562 15.72 4.04 -16.23
N ALA A 563 16.25 3.26 -17.17
CA ALA A 563 17.01 3.75 -18.32
C ALA A 563 16.17 4.63 -19.24
N ALA A 564 14.92 4.25 -19.52
CA ALA A 564 13.99 5.04 -20.32
C ALA A 564 13.68 6.39 -19.65
N GLY A 565 13.46 6.38 -18.33
CA GLY A 565 13.30 7.61 -17.56
C GLY A 565 14.54 8.49 -17.58
N ALA A 566 15.73 7.90 -17.46
CA ALA A 566 16.99 8.62 -17.52
C ALA A 566 17.18 9.28 -18.89
N LEU A 567 16.95 8.57 -19.99
CA LEU A 567 16.97 9.14 -21.35
C LEU A 567 15.99 10.31 -21.49
N ARG A 568 14.76 10.16 -20.98
CA ARG A 568 13.75 11.23 -20.96
C ARG A 568 14.30 12.44 -20.23
N ARG A 569 14.78 12.29 -19.00
CA ARG A 569 15.36 13.37 -18.19
C ARG A 569 16.56 14.00 -18.88
N LEU A 570 17.51 13.22 -19.39
CA LEU A 570 18.72 13.75 -20.03
C LEU A 570 18.39 14.65 -21.24
N GLY A 571 17.33 14.33 -21.98
CA GLY A 571 16.82 15.10 -23.11
C GLY A 571 15.74 16.14 -22.81
N ILE A 572 15.37 16.37 -21.53
CA ILE A 572 14.13 17.10 -21.21
C ILE A 572 14.23 18.63 -21.29
N VAL A 573 15.44 19.21 -21.36
CA VAL A 573 15.60 20.68 -21.34
C VAL A 573 14.89 21.31 -22.54
N GLY A 574 14.07 22.33 -22.27
CA GLY A 574 13.19 22.99 -23.25
C GLY A 574 11.84 22.29 -23.48
N GLN A 575 11.66 21.08 -22.97
CA GLN A 575 10.41 20.31 -23.11
C GLN A 575 9.52 20.45 -21.86
N PRO A 576 8.19 20.27 -21.99
CA PRO A 576 7.28 20.26 -20.84
C PRO A 576 7.60 19.13 -19.85
N LEU A 577 7.63 19.45 -18.56
CA LEU A 577 7.68 18.42 -17.51
C LEU A 577 6.26 17.94 -17.17
N ARG A 578 6.04 16.64 -17.29
CA ARG A 578 4.83 15.99 -16.78
C ARG A 578 5.20 15.28 -15.48
N LEU A 579 4.62 15.72 -14.36
CA LEU A 579 4.80 15.09 -13.06
C LEU A 579 3.44 14.98 -12.40
N ARG A 580 3.04 13.73 -12.13
CA ARG A 580 1.77 13.37 -11.48
C ARG A 580 2.07 12.35 -10.40
N GLY A 581 1.35 12.43 -9.29
CA GLY A 581 1.49 11.49 -8.19
C GLY A 581 0.53 11.82 -7.06
N SER A 582 0.76 11.19 -5.92
CA SER A 582 0.00 11.46 -4.69
C SER A 582 0.81 12.32 -3.73
N THR A 583 0.15 13.26 -3.07
CA THR A 583 0.74 13.97 -1.94
C THR A 583 0.92 13.03 -0.75
N ILE A 584 1.71 13.44 0.25
CA ILE A 584 1.85 12.71 1.52
C ILE A 584 0.53 12.51 2.30
N SER A 585 -0.52 13.25 1.94
CA SER A 585 -1.88 13.13 2.49
C SER A 585 -2.83 12.31 1.60
N GLY A 586 -2.29 11.65 0.56
CA GLY A 586 -3.03 10.82 -0.38
C GLY A 586 -3.86 11.60 -1.42
N GLN A 587 -3.65 12.91 -1.56
CA GLN A 587 -4.37 13.72 -2.54
C GLN A 587 -3.70 13.65 -3.91
N PRO A 588 -4.44 13.56 -5.02
CA PRO A 588 -3.84 13.60 -6.34
C PRO A 588 -3.19 14.96 -6.60
N PHE A 589 -2.01 14.94 -7.22
CA PHE A 589 -1.26 16.13 -7.61
C PHE A 589 -0.88 16.04 -9.09
N ASP A 590 -1.06 17.15 -9.81
CA ASP A 590 -0.54 17.33 -11.17
C ASP A 590 0.25 18.65 -11.22
N LEU A 591 1.51 18.60 -11.67
CA LEU A 591 2.35 19.79 -11.84
C LEU A 591 1.70 20.86 -12.73
N ALA A 592 0.83 20.45 -13.67
CA ALA A 592 0.11 21.36 -14.56
C ALA A 592 -0.74 22.40 -13.79
N GLN A 593 -1.18 22.09 -12.56
CA GLN A 593 -1.93 23.06 -11.75
C GLN A 593 -1.09 24.26 -11.28
N LEU A 594 0.24 24.18 -11.42
CA LEU A 594 1.18 25.27 -11.12
C LEU A 594 1.62 26.05 -12.37
N GLN A 595 0.94 25.85 -13.51
CA GLN A 595 1.21 26.62 -14.73
C GLN A 595 1.13 28.14 -14.45
N GLY A 596 2.03 28.91 -15.06
CA GLY A 596 2.21 30.34 -14.78
C GLY A 596 3.20 30.64 -13.65
N LYS A 597 3.66 29.63 -12.89
CA LYS A 597 4.73 29.76 -11.89
C LYS A 597 6.03 29.15 -12.40
N VAL A 598 7.15 29.70 -11.95
CA VAL A 598 8.44 29.00 -11.99
C VAL A 598 8.42 27.94 -10.89
N VAL A 599 8.66 26.68 -11.23
CA VAL A 599 8.56 25.57 -10.28
C VAL A 599 9.88 24.84 -10.14
N LEU A 600 10.35 24.65 -8.90
CA LEU A 600 11.43 23.73 -8.58
C LEU A 600 10.84 22.38 -8.17
N VAL A 601 11.09 21.33 -8.95
CA VAL A 601 10.86 19.95 -8.55
C VAL A 601 12.12 19.45 -7.85
N TYR A 602 11.98 19.09 -6.57
CA TYR A 602 13.08 18.74 -5.68
C TYR A 602 12.93 17.30 -5.21
N TYR A 603 13.75 16.40 -5.76
CA TYR A 603 13.85 15.01 -5.29
C TYR A 603 14.77 14.94 -4.08
N TRP A 604 14.28 14.38 -2.97
CA TRP A 604 14.98 14.32 -1.69
C TRP A 604 14.66 13.04 -0.92
N ALA A 605 15.42 12.77 0.14
CA ALA A 605 15.10 11.73 1.12
C ALA A 605 15.64 12.11 2.51
N SER A 606 15.04 11.60 3.59
CA SER A 606 15.40 11.94 4.97
C SER A 606 16.84 11.55 5.34
N TRP A 607 17.34 10.47 4.74
CA TRP A 607 18.69 9.94 4.90
C TRP A 607 19.76 10.73 4.12
N CYS A 608 19.38 11.73 3.33
CA CYS A 608 20.26 12.52 2.47
C CYS A 608 20.72 13.82 3.17
N GLU A 609 21.96 13.86 3.66
CA GLU A 609 22.52 15.07 4.32
C GLU A 609 22.67 16.32 3.41
N PRO A 610 23.04 16.22 2.12
CA PRO A 610 23.09 17.38 1.24
C PRO A 610 21.68 17.91 1.02
N CYS A 611 20.67 17.03 1.04
CA CYS A 611 19.28 17.45 1.01
C CYS A 611 18.93 18.31 2.22
N LYS A 612 19.39 17.95 3.43
CA LYS A 612 19.22 18.79 4.64
C LYS A 612 19.96 20.12 4.52
N SER A 613 21.15 20.09 3.91
CA SER A 613 21.98 21.29 3.69
C SER A 613 21.35 22.28 2.70
N ASP A 614 20.55 21.80 1.74
CA ASP A 614 19.83 22.65 0.78
C ASP A 614 18.61 23.36 1.39
N LEU A 615 17.97 22.78 2.42
CA LEU A 615 16.70 23.27 2.97
C LEU A 615 16.71 24.74 3.43
N PRO A 616 17.74 25.26 4.14
CA PRO A 616 17.78 26.67 4.52
C PRO A 616 17.70 27.60 3.31
N THR A 617 18.46 27.30 2.26
CA THR A 617 18.49 28.07 1.00
C THR A 617 17.13 27.98 0.30
N LEU A 618 16.56 26.78 0.18
CA LEU A 618 15.26 26.58 -0.46
C LEU A 618 14.12 27.31 0.25
N LYS A 619 14.12 27.31 1.59
CA LYS A 619 13.14 28.06 2.40
C LYS A 619 13.27 29.57 2.21
N ASP A 620 14.49 30.12 2.23
CA ASP A 620 14.73 31.55 1.99
C ASP A 620 14.20 31.97 0.62
N LEU A 621 14.52 31.18 -0.42
CA LEU A 621 14.07 31.47 -1.78
C LEU A 621 12.56 31.34 -1.94
N GLN A 622 11.92 30.33 -1.33
CA GLN A 622 10.46 30.21 -1.32
C GLN A 622 9.81 31.42 -0.62
N ALA A 623 10.36 31.90 0.50
CA ALA A 623 9.83 33.05 1.22
C ALA A 623 9.97 34.36 0.40
N ARG A 624 11.12 34.55 -0.27
CA ARG A 624 11.40 35.77 -1.04
C ARG A 624 10.69 35.80 -2.40
N PHE A 625 10.73 34.69 -3.14
CA PHE A 625 10.24 34.60 -4.52
C PHE A 625 8.83 34.02 -4.64
N GLY A 626 8.28 33.39 -3.59
CA GLY A 626 6.98 32.70 -3.65
C GLY A 626 5.83 33.61 -4.10
N ARG A 627 5.78 34.84 -3.57
CA ARG A 627 4.80 35.87 -3.97
C ARG A 627 4.98 36.40 -5.40
N TYR A 628 6.15 36.18 -6.00
CA TYR A 628 6.49 36.59 -7.36
C TYR A 628 6.34 35.44 -8.37
N GLY A 629 5.59 34.39 -8.00
CA GLY A 629 5.31 33.27 -8.90
C GLY A 629 6.37 32.16 -8.88
N PHE A 630 7.05 31.96 -7.75
CA PHE A 630 7.89 30.77 -7.51
C PHE A 630 7.17 29.74 -6.64
N SER A 631 7.38 28.45 -6.91
CA SER A 631 6.92 27.35 -6.04
C SER A 631 7.94 26.22 -6.02
N ILE A 632 8.02 25.53 -4.90
CA ILE A 632 8.73 24.25 -4.78
C ILE A 632 7.70 23.12 -4.79
N VAL A 633 8.05 21.96 -5.36
CA VAL A 633 7.35 20.68 -5.22
C VAL A 633 8.40 19.67 -4.80
N GLY A 634 8.25 19.11 -3.61
CA GLY A 634 9.13 18.07 -3.12
C GLY A 634 8.65 16.69 -3.56
N VAL A 635 9.58 15.81 -3.91
CA VAL A 635 9.35 14.41 -4.21
C VAL A 635 10.21 13.59 -3.26
N SER A 636 9.58 12.93 -2.30
CA SER A 636 10.27 12.08 -1.32
C SER A 636 10.57 10.72 -1.92
N LEU A 637 11.83 10.29 -1.79
CA LEU A 637 12.31 8.95 -2.12
C LEU A 637 12.69 8.14 -0.87
N ASP A 638 12.11 8.49 0.29
CA ASP A 638 12.16 7.62 1.46
C ASP A 638 11.42 6.29 1.20
N TYR A 639 11.78 5.24 1.94
CA TYR A 639 11.18 3.92 1.78
C TYR A 639 9.80 3.78 2.44
N THR A 640 9.50 4.66 3.41
CA THR A 640 8.24 4.63 4.17
C THR A 640 7.57 6.00 4.20
N PRO A 641 6.23 6.05 4.22
CA PRO A 641 5.50 7.32 4.34
C PRO A 641 5.76 7.98 5.71
N GLU A 642 6.01 7.21 6.76
CA GLU A 642 6.29 7.73 8.11
C GLU A 642 7.58 8.52 8.14
N ALA A 643 8.65 8.02 7.52
CA ALA A 643 9.93 8.74 7.43
C ALA A 643 9.76 10.08 6.69
N THR A 644 8.99 10.06 5.59
CA THR A 644 8.64 11.27 4.84
C THR A 644 7.88 12.27 5.72
N GLN A 645 6.84 11.82 6.41
CA GLN A 645 6.00 12.68 7.26
C GLN A 645 6.79 13.29 8.42
N GLN A 646 7.61 12.49 9.10
CA GLN A 646 8.47 12.94 10.20
C GLN A 646 9.42 14.05 9.73
N PHE A 647 10.10 13.84 8.60
CA PHE A 647 11.04 14.82 8.07
C PHE A 647 10.32 16.11 7.63
N VAL A 648 9.17 16.00 6.97
CA VAL A 648 8.36 17.17 6.57
C VAL A 648 7.92 18.00 7.77
N GLN A 649 7.53 17.35 8.86
CA GLN A 649 7.14 18.00 10.11
C GLN A 649 8.34 18.63 10.84
N GLU A 650 9.42 17.89 11.01
CA GLU A 650 10.65 18.34 11.67
C GLU A 650 11.21 19.60 11.00
N TYR A 651 11.28 19.57 9.67
CA TYR A 651 11.80 20.69 8.89
C TYR A 651 10.71 21.66 8.44
N GLN A 652 9.44 21.53 8.85
CA GLN A 652 8.36 22.47 8.52
C GLN A 652 8.31 22.82 7.02
N LEU A 653 8.27 21.80 6.16
CA LEU A 653 8.29 22.00 4.71
C LEU A 653 6.87 22.34 4.22
N ASN A 654 6.64 23.62 3.93
CA ASN A 654 5.30 24.17 3.66
C ASN A 654 4.88 24.17 2.18
N TRP A 655 5.57 23.40 1.34
CA TRP A 655 5.23 23.24 -0.08
C TRP A 655 4.71 21.81 -0.35
N PRO A 656 4.03 21.56 -1.49
CA PRO A 656 3.53 20.23 -1.81
C PRO A 656 4.64 19.18 -1.78
N GLN A 657 4.35 18.05 -1.11
CA GLN A 657 5.25 16.90 -0.99
C GLN A 657 4.57 15.70 -1.60
N LEU A 658 5.20 15.09 -2.61
CA LEU A 658 4.78 13.86 -3.24
C LEU A 658 5.51 12.67 -2.63
N TYR A 659 4.82 11.55 -2.54
CA TYR A 659 5.38 10.29 -2.08
C TYR A 659 4.70 9.12 -2.77
N GLU A 660 5.50 8.18 -3.25
CA GLU A 660 5.07 6.87 -3.71
C GLU A 660 6.05 5.81 -3.20
N PRO A 661 5.57 4.59 -2.86
CA PRO A 661 6.42 3.54 -2.30
C PRO A 661 7.50 3.08 -3.31
N GLY A 662 8.62 2.59 -2.78
CA GLY A 662 9.73 2.03 -3.57
C GLY A 662 11.01 2.88 -3.57
N GLY A 663 11.02 4.05 -2.96
CA GLY A 663 12.20 4.91 -2.86
C GLY A 663 12.76 5.28 -4.24
N LEU A 664 14.03 4.98 -4.50
CA LEU A 664 14.65 5.18 -5.82
C LEU A 664 13.99 4.34 -6.93
N GLU A 665 13.28 3.26 -6.60
CA GLU A 665 12.54 2.42 -7.55
C GLU A 665 11.03 2.78 -7.62
N SER A 666 10.61 3.84 -6.95
CA SER A 666 9.22 4.33 -7.02
C SER A 666 8.86 4.80 -8.44
N PRO A 667 7.57 4.82 -8.82
CA PRO A 667 7.15 5.32 -10.13
C PRO A 667 7.60 6.77 -10.37
N LEU A 668 7.55 7.63 -9.34
CA LEU A 668 8.04 9.02 -9.40
C LEU A 668 9.54 9.15 -9.69
N ALA A 669 10.37 8.22 -9.20
CA ALA A 669 11.80 8.19 -9.49
C ALA A 669 12.09 7.56 -10.86
N ASN A 670 11.38 6.48 -11.21
CA ASN A 670 11.56 5.76 -12.45
C ASN A 670 11.15 6.56 -13.69
N ASP A 671 10.10 7.39 -13.63
CA ASP A 671 9.64 8.17 -14.79
C ASP A 671 10.70 9.15 -15.34
N LEU A 672 11.58 9.65 -14.46
CA LEU A 672 12.71 10.52 -14.80
C LEU A 672 14.08 9.85 -14.61
N GLY A 673 14.12 8.56 -14.33
CA GLY A 673 15.36 7.82 -14.07
C GLY A 673 16.24 8.51 -13.04
N ILE A 674 15.66 8.83 -11.88
CA ILE A 674 16.36 9.44 -10.75
C ILE A 674 17.22 8.35 -10.09
N VAL A 675 18.53 8.59 -10.05
CA VAL A 675 19.53 7.65 -9.55
C VAL A 675 20.29 8.18 -8.33
N THR A 676 20.04 9.46 -7.98
CA THR A 676 20.67 10.11 -6.83
C THR A 676 19.81 11.27 -6.31
N VAL A 677 19.99 11.59 -5.03
CA VAL A 677 19.38 12.75 -4.37
C VAL A 677 20.46 13.58 -3.66
N PRO A 678 20.33 14.91 -3.60
CA PRO A 678 19.23 15.70 -4.16
C PRO A 678 19.31 15.79 -5.70
N THR A 679 18.15 15.78 -6.36
CA THR A 679 18.04 16.14 -7.79
C THR A 679 17.06 17.30 -7.94
N LEU A 680 17.52 18.41 -8.52
CA LEU A 680 16.75 19.64 -8.69
C LEU A 680 16.45 19.87 -10.18
N ILE A 681 15.17 19.95 -10.51
CA ILE A 681 14.67 20.25 -11.85
C ILE A 681 13.88 21.55 -11.79
N LEU A 682 14.32 22.56 -12.54
CA LEU A 682 13.69 23.87 -12.62
C LEU A 682 12.81 23.96 -13.86
N VAL A 683 11.58 24.42 -13.69
CA VAL A 683 10.54 24.52 -14.71
C VAL A 683 10.11 25.98 -14.85
N ASP A 684 10.01 26.49 -16.08
CA ASP A 684 9.54 27.84 -16.38
C ASP A 684 8.02 27.99 -16.22
N GLN A 685 7.53 29.23 -16.35
CA GLN A 685 6.09 29.54 -16.24
C GLN A 685 5.22 28.86 -17.32
N GLN A 686 5.82 28.40 -18.42
CA GLN A 686 5.14 27.66 -19.48
C GLN A 686 5.14 26.15 -19.23
N GLY A 687 5.73 25.68 -18.12
CA GLY A 687 5.83 24.28 -17.77
C GLY A 687 7.02 23.57 -18.41
N ARG A 688 7.97 24.28 -19.04
CA ARG A 688 9.15 23.69 -19.71
C ARG A 688 10.35 23.63 -18.79
N VAL A 689 11.13 22.56 -18.88
CA VAL A 689 12.34 22.40 -18.08
C VAL A 689 13.43 23.37 -18.53
N VAL A 690 13.92 24.18 -17.60
CA VAL A 690 15.04 25.11 -17.79
C VAL A 690 16.36 24.46 -17.40
N SER A 691 16.36 23.69 -16.32
CA SER A 691 17.53 22.96 -15.81
C SER A 691 17.09 21.67 -15.16
N ARG A 692 17.91 20.63 -15.26
CA ARG A 692 17.62 19.28 -14.72
C ARG A 692 18.66 18.76 -13.73
N ASN A 693 19.68 19.55 -13.45
CA ASN A 693 20.74 19.23 -12.50
C ASN A 693 21.23 20.52 -11.83
N LEU A 694 20.29 21.29 -11.29
CA LEU A 694 20.57 22.57 -10.66
C LEU A 694 21.18 22.36 -9.27
N GLN A 695 22.09 23.24 -8.86
CA GLN A 695 22.54 23.28 -7.47
C GLN A 695 21.74 24.34 -6.72
N ALA A 696 21.34 24.08 -5.47
CA ALA A 696 20.58 25.04 -4.66
C ALA A 696 21.27 26.42 -4.59
N ALA A 697 22.61 26.44 -4.52
CA ALA A 697 23.41 27.67 -4.52
C ALA A 697 23.27 28.52 -5.80
N THR A 698 22.90 27.93 -6.93
CA THR A 698 22.71 28.62 -8.22
C THR A 698 21.26 28.95 -8.53
N LEU A 699 20.32 28.53 -7.68
CA LEU A 699 18.89 28.71 -7.93
C LEU A 699 18.49 30.19 -7.94
N GLU A 700 19.03 31.02 -7.04
CA GLU A 700 18.65 32.44 -6.99
C GLU A 700 18.91 33.18 -8.31
N SER A 701 20.05 32.93 -8.96
CA SER A 701 20.36 33.56 -10.25
C SER A 701 19.39 33.15 -11.34
N GLU A 702 18.95 31.89 -11.37
CA GLU A 702 17.94 31.43 -12.33
C GLU A 702 16.56 32.04 -12.04
N LEU A 703 16.17 32.11 -10.77
CA LEU A 703 14.90 32.74 -10.38
C LEU A 703 14.86 34.22 -10.81
N ARG A 704 15.93 34.99 -10.59
CA ARG A 704 16.02 36.39 -11.02
C ARG A 704 15.95 36.57 -12.53
N ARG A 705 16.35 35.56 -13.30
CA ARG A 705 16.28 35.58 -14.77
C ARG A 705 14.87 35.27 -15.28
N LEU A 706 14.15 34.38 -14.59
CA LEU A 706 12.84 33.89 -15.00
C LEU A 706 11.67 34.71 -14.45
N ILE A 707 11.85 35.29 -13.26
CA ILE A 707 10.83 36.08 -12.55
C ILE A 707 11.18 37.56 -12.73
N ARG A 708 10.31 38.28 -13.42
CA ARG A 708 10.46 39.72 -13.71
C ARG A 708 9.84 40.59 -12.64
#